data_AF-A0A2S4VT75-F1
#
_entry.id   AF-A0A2S4VT75-F1
#
_cell.length_a   1.000
_cell.length_b   1.000
_cell.length_c   1.000
_cell.angle_alpha   90.00
_cell.angle_beta   90.00
_cell.angle_gamma   90.00
#
_symmetry.space_group_name_H-M   'P 1'
#
loop_
_entity.id
_entity.type
_entity.pdbx_description
1 polymer ?
#
loop_
_entity_poly.entity_id
_entity_poly.type
_entity_poly.pdbx_seq_one_letter_code
_entity_poly.pdbx_strand_id
1 'polypeptide(L)'
;MPSLILLVASSSINILQVQADHSEAAKGTTPQLGRPNLASSGGSTGNDDQSGASNFNFEVISAPAGYEEWTSPCPFQHPFNKAPLPGRTRFSAPSYFKPSLTAFFYTSMIVNLTTGAGIQGRCVGQTGTVPRLGFHQPICLHDGPVGVRSTDFNSVFPAGINVAATFDKDLMFKRAQALGQEFRNKGVNVALAPMTNLMRTPEAGRSWEGPGADPYMAGVATVQSVLGIQSAHASACVKHYIANEQEHYRGGSGGTAASSNIDDRTLRELYDWPFAEAIHAGVDYIMCSYNRLNQTYACENSKMINGVAKGEHKFQGVVVTDWAAAASGVRTTLAGADMNMPGFMAYGQPSESDPSTAQSSYWGVRMIEAVKNGSVPIQRIDDMVTRVISTYYKQGQDKEDYPKLNMANFGQGSAQEQKTLNKHVNVQADHYKLIREIGAASAILLKNVNHTLPLKSPKEMRSVLVIGSNAGDNPQGVNSCVARACNNGTLAAAWGSGSANFPYLVSPATAIQKYLTQDNPSITYQSILDNYAYKEVADACKEVDVAIVHVSSDSGEGYIPVAGNAGDRNNISLWYNGDDLILKTAEVCNNVVVVIHSVGAVDMESWIDNKNVTAVVLAGLPGQETGNSEVDVLWGKSARLPYTIAKRHSDYPAQVLFNSDMKVPQITYSEQLKIDYRHFDTHNIQPRFEFGFGLSYTTFKYDSLRVLKSKADSSGLYAMSTGASLYDNLVKVQFRVTNTGTTPGHEVAQVLYLGFPSHVAEPPKVLRGFERVFLGKGESKTVTLDLRRKDLSY
;
A
#
# COMPACT_ATOMS: atom_id res chain seq x y z
N MET A 1 -2.12 51.19 18.21
CA MET A 1 -3.50 51.47 18.66
C MET A 1 -3.84 52.90 18.29
N PRO A 2 -5.07 53.26 17.86
CA PRO A 2 -6.32 52.48 17.82
C PRO A 2 -6.78 52.16 16.37
N SER A 3 -7.28 50.95 16.11
CA SER A 3 -8.71 50.59 16.00
C SER A 3 -9.32 50.87 14.62
N LEU A 4 -9.42 49.82 13.78
CA LEU A 4 -10.35 49.80 12.65
C LEU A 4 -11.13 48.47 12.67
N ILE A 5 -12.45 48.63 12.70
CA ILE A 5 -13.49 47.61 12.85
C ILE A 5 -13.65 46.87 11.51
N LEU A 6 -13.57 45.53 11.54
CA LEU A 6 -13.85 44.65 10.40
C LEU A 6 -15.32 44.20 10.48
N LEU A 7 -16.11 44.54 9.46
CA LEU A 7 -17.45 44.00 9.23
C LEU A 7 -17.34 42.59 8.64
N VAL A 8 -17.85 41.61 9.39
CA VAL A 8 -18.06 40.23 8.94
C VAL A 8 -19.47 40.15 8.35
N ALA A 9 -19.57 39.86 7.06
CA ALA A 9 -20.82 39.50 6.42
C ALA A 9 -21.06 37.99 6.59
N SER A 10 -22.14 37.65 7.29
CA SER A 10 -22.66 36.29 7.47
C SER A 10 -23.48 35.89 6.24
N SER A 11 -23.11 34.78 5.59
CA SER A 11 -23.95 34.08 4.62
C SER A 11 -24.41 32.75 5.21
N SER A 12 -25.68 32.75 5.63
CA SER A 12 -26.42 31.56 6.06
C SER A 12 -26.80 30.72 4.84
N ILE A 13 -26.35 29.47 4.77
CA ILE A 13 -26.81 28.49 3.77
C ILE A 13 -27.80 27.55 4.46
N ASN A 14 -29.05 27.63 4.02
CA ASN A 14 -30.14 26.75 4.43
C ASN A 14 -29.94 25.34 3.87
N ILE A 15 -30.12 24.35 4.74
CA ILE A 15 -30.15 22.93 4.43
C ILE A 15 -31.53 22.61 3.85
N LEU A 16 -31.59 22.21 2.58
CA LEU A 16 -32.80 21.69 1.93
C LEU A 16 -32.96 20.21 2.29
N GLN A 17 -33.92 19.93 3.18
CA GLN A 17 -34.59 18.63 3.30
C GLN A 17 -35.52 18.45 2.08
N VAL A 18 -35.34 17.37 1.32
CA VAL A 18 -36.34 16.92 0.35
C VAL A 18 -37.27 15.94 1.08
N GLN A 19 -38.42 16.45 1.53
CA GLN A 19 -39.61 15.64 1.80
C GLN A 19 -40.30 15.34 0.46
N ALA A 20 -40.51 14.06 0.18
CA ALA A 20 -41.42 13.63 -0.86
C ALA A 20 -42.84 13.61 -0.27
N ASP A 21 -43.74 14.40 -0.84
CA ASP A 21 -45.16 14.37 -0.52
C ASP A 21 -45.99 14.13 -1.79
N HIS A 22 -47.06 13.36 -1.57
CA HIS A 22 -47.99 12.81 -2.54
C HIS A 22 -48.88 13.86 -3.21
N SER A 23 -49.31 13.58 -4.45
CA SER A 23 -50.63 14.01 -4.94
C SER A 23 -51.28 12.96 -5.87
N GLU A 24 -52.53 12.62 -5.53
CA GLU A 24 -53.53 11.91 -6.35
C GLU A 24 -54.01 12.81 -7.50
N ALA A 25 -54.73 12.43 -8.56
CA ALA A 25 -55.63 11.31 -8.82
C ALA A 25 -55.90 11.19 -10.35
N ALA A 26 -56.25 9.98 -10.84
CA ALA A 26 -57.50 9.70 -11.57
C ALA A 26 -57.60 8.26 -12.12
N LYS A 27 -58.42 7.45 -11.41
CA LYS A 27 -59.43 6.46 -11.87
C LYS A 27 -59.10 5.43 -12.96
N GLY A 28 -59.24 4.14 -12.59
CA GLY A 28 -59.83 3.12 -13.49
C GLY A 28 -59.49 1.65 -13.22
N THR A 29 -60.37 0.96 -12.48
CA THR A 29 -60.72 -0.48 -12.52
C THR A 29 -59.78 -1.58 -11.98
N THR A 30 -60.22 -2.18 -10.86
CA THR A 30 -59.91 -3.50 -10.26
C THR A 30 -60.44 -4.68 -11.10
N PRO A 31 -59.90 -5.92 -10.96
CA PRO A 31 -60.38 -6.86 -9.94
C PRO A 31 -59.32 -7.75 -9.25
N GLN A 32 -59.66 -8.21 -8.03
CA GLN A 32 -58.95 -9.20 -7.21
C GLN A 32 -59.18 -10.66 -7.67
N LEU A 33 -58.27 -11.59 -7.32
CA LEU A 33 -58.44 -12.67 -6.31
C LEU A 33 -57.50 -13.88 -6.58
N GLY A 34 -56.96 -14.46 -5.50
CA GLY A 34 -56.50 -15.86 -5.49
C GLY A 34 -55.31 -16.20 -4.57
N ARG A 35 -55.56 -16.40 -3.28
CA ARG A 35 -54.73 -17.29 -2.40
C ARG A 35 -55.34 -18.69 -2.39
N PRO A 36 -54.55 -19.74 -2.06
CA PRO A 36 -55.08 -20.72 -1.12
C PRO A 36 -54.09 -21.16 -0.01
N ASN A 37 -54.62 -21.07 1.21
CA ASN A 37 -54.67 -22.05 2.31
C ASN A 37 -53.43 -22.76 2.87
N LEU A 38 -53.17 -22.41 4.14
CA LEU A 38 -52.68 -23.28 5.21
C LEU A 38 -53.81 -24.24 5.67
N ALA A 39 -53.46 -25.50 5.94
CA ALA A 39 -54.28 -26.44 6.70
C ALA A 39 -53.56 -26.85 7.97
N SER A 40 -54.32 -26.93 9.06
CA SER A 40 -53.91 -27.28 10.41
C SER A 40 -54.56 -28.60 10.84
N SER A 41 -53.87 -29.36 11.70
CA SER A 41 -54.40 -30.35 12.66
C SER A 41 -53.19 -30.84 13.47
N GLY A 42 -53.16 -31.07 14.77
CA GLY A 42 -54.10 -31.06 15.89
C GLY A 42 -53.27 -31.51 17.12
N GLY A 43 -53.52 -30.94 18.31
CA GLY A 43 -52.58 -30.96 19.45
C GLY A 43 -52.75 -32.07 20.50
N SER A 44 -51.89 -32.05 21.55
CA SER A 44 -52.29 -31.97 22.98
C SER A 44 -51.08 -31.90 23.94
N THR A 45 -51.03 -30.82 24.72
CA THR A 45 -50.71 -30.68 26.17
C THR A 45 -49.50 -31.38 26.83
N GLY A 46 -48.64 -30.58 27.48
CA GLY A 46 -47.86 -31.00 28.65
C GLY A 46 -46.66 -30.10 29.02
N ASN A 47 -46.89 -29.13 29.91
CA ASN A 47 -46.02 -28.42 30.88
C ASN A 47 -44.60 -27.92 30.54
N ASP A 48 -44.44 -26.61 30.77
CA ASP A 48 -43.32 -25.82 31.28
C ASP A 48 -41.95 -26.50 31.49
N ASP A 49 -40.92 -26.01 30.80
CA ASP A 49 -39.78 -25.41 31.52
C ASP A 49 -38.97 -24.44 30.61
N GLN A 50 -38.45 -23.38 31.24
CA GLN A 50 -37.73 -22.29 30.59
C GLN A 50 -36.32 -22.70 30.13
N SER A 51 -36.03 -22.57 28.84
CA SER A 51 -34.68 -22.24 28.36
C SER A 51 -34.76 -21.55 27.00
N GLY A 52 -34.63 -20.22 26.99
CA GLY A 52 -34.50 -19.44 25.77
C GLY A 52 -33.12 -19.66 25.13
N ALA A 53 -32.93 -20.79 24.47
CA ALA A 53 -31.83 -21.00 23.55
C ALA A 53 -32.17 -20.29 22.23
N SER A 54 -31.44 -19.22 21.91
CA SER A 54 -31.50 -18.59 20.59
C SER A 54 -30.91 -19.56 19.57
N ASN A 55 -31.79 -20.14 18.74
CA ASN A 55 -31.40 -20.95 17.59
C ASN A 55 -30.74 -20.07 16.53
N PHE A 56 -29.44 -19.83 16.66
CA PHE A 56 -28.60 -19.39 15.55
C PHE A 56 -28.20 -20.61 14.73
N ASN A 57 -28.91 -20.86 13.62
CA ASN A 57 -28.48 -21.83 12.62
C ASN A 57 -27.23 -21.28 11.91
N PHE A 58 -26.06 -21.83 12.24
CA PHE A 58 -24.86 -21.62 11.44
C PHE A 58 -24.87 -22.59 10.27
N GLU A 59 -24.87 -22.07 9.04
CA GLU A 59 -24.60 -22.88 7.86
C GLU A 59 -23.12 -23.29 7.93
N VAL A 60 -22.88 -24.58 8.20
CA VAL A 60 -21.56 -25.20 8.13
C VAL A 60 -21.30 -25.51 6.65
N ILE A 61 -20.74 -24.54 5.93
CA ILE A 61 -20.13 -24.83 4.63
C ILE A 61 -18.82 -25.53 4.95
N SER A 62 -18.77 -26.85 4.76
CA SER A 62 -17.54 -27.63 4.87
C SER A 62 -16.50 -27.04 3.93
N ALA A 63 -15.30 -26.74 4.44
CA ALA A 63 -14.21 -26.25 3.62
C ALA A 63 -13.85 -27.29 2.54
N PRO A 64 -13.42 -26.87 1.34
CA PRO A 64 -12.93 -27.78 0.31
C PRO A 64 -11.77 -28.66 0.83
N ALA A 65 -11.56 -29.83 0.24
CA ALA A 65 -10.41 -30.69 0.60
C ALA A 65 -9.07 -29.92 0.47
N GLY A 66 -8.20 -30.00 1.48
CA GLY A 66 -6.97 -29.20 1.60
C GLY A 66 -7.11 -27.85 2.33
N TYR A 67 -8.30 -27.59 2.89
CA TYR A 67 -8.60 -26.50 3.82
C TYR A 67 -9.10 -27.05 5.16
N GLU A 68 -8.31 -27.93 5.79
CA GLU A 68 -8.59 -28.38 7.16
C GLU A 68 -8.65 -27.19 8.13
N GLU A 69 -9.39 -27.30 9.24
CA GLU A 69 -9.36 -26.27 10.28
C GLU A 69 -7.99 -26.26 10.98
N TRP A 70 -7.14 -25.30 10.63
CA TRP A 70 -5.87 -25.06 11.30
C TRP A 70 -6.07 -24.26 12.59
N THR A 71 -5.41 -24.67 13.67
CA THR A 71 -5.46 -23.96 14.97
C THR A 71 -4.27 -23.01 15.12
N SER A 72 -4.51 -21.82 15.69
CA SER A 72 -3.43 -20.84 15.97
C SER A 72 -2.37 -21.48 16.89
N PRO A 73 -1.11 -21.62 16.45
CA PRO A 73 -0.06 -22.15 17.30
C PRO A 73 0.26 -21.16 18.42
N CYS A 74 0.46 -21.68 19.64
CA CYS A 74 0.90 -20.88 20.76
C CYS A 74 2.32 -20.33 20.51
N PRO A 75 2.60 -19.04 20.78
CA PRO A 75 3.86 -18.38 20.43
C PRO A 75 5.14 -18.97 21.08
N PHE A 76 5.02 -19.93 22.01
CA PHE A 76 6.14 -20.37 22.85
C PHE A 76 6.34 -21.90 22.97
N GLN A 77 6.35 -22.65 21.86
CA GLN A 77 6.68 -24.09 21.90
C GLN A 77 8.12 -24.49 21.49
N HIS A 78 9.04 -23.54 21.17
CA HIS A 78 10.43 -23.91 20.84
C HIS A 78 11.49 -23.46 21.87
N PRO A 79 12.35 -24.38 22.36
CA PRO A 79 13.46 -24.03 23.25
C PRO A 79 14.58 -23.27 22.51
N PHE A 80 14.97 -22.15 23.12
CA PHE A 80 15.95 -21.14 22.71
C PHE A 80 17.41 -21.64 22.64
N ASN A 81 17.76 -22.58 21.77
CA ASN A 81 19.15 -23.08 21.68
C ASN A 81 19.69 -23.19 20.25
N LYS A 82 19.84 -22.07 19.52
CA LYS A 82 20.93 -21.86 18.53
C LYS A 82 21.29 -20.36 18.48
N ALA A 83 22.58 -20.07 18.39
CA ALA A 83 23.17 -18.73 18.54
C ALA A 83 22.62 -17.67 17.56
N PRO A 84 22.53 -16.39 17.95
CA PRO A 84 21.94 -15.33 17.13
C PRO A 84 22.87 -14.84 16.01
N LEU A 85 22.28 -14.49 14.86
CA LEU A 85 22.87 -13.59 13.87
C LEU A 85 22.97 -12.16 14.45
N PRO A 86 23.95 -11.34 14.02
CA PRO A 86 24.15 -10.00 14.58
C PRO A 86 22.93 -9.11 14.28
N GLY A 87 22.34 -8.51 15.32
CA GLY A 87 21.23 -7.54 15.18
C GLY A 87 19.84 -8.00 15.66
N ARG A 88 19.67 -9.23 16.15
CA ARG A 88 18.39 -9.65 16.76
C ARG A 88 18.30 -9.22 18.24
N THR A 89 17.35 -8.33 18.56
CA THR A 89 16.88 -8.15 19.93
C THR A 89 16.12 -9.41 20.37
N ARG A 90 16.42 -9.90 21.58
CA ARG A 90 15.71 -11.03 22.19
C ARG A 90 14.22 -10.66 22.31
N PHE A 91 13.32 -11.58 21.96
CA PHE A 91 12.04 -11.69 22.68
C PHE A 91 12.37 -12.17 24.10
N SER A 92 12.95 -11.30 24.93
CA SER A 92 12.88 -11.49 26.37
C SER A 92 11.52 -10.97 26.76
N ALA A 93 10.57 -11.86 27.01
CA ALA A 93 9.38 -11.48 27.76
C ALA A 93 9.86 -10.74 29.03
N PRO A 94 9.31 -9.57 29.37
CA PRO A 94 9.42 -9.09 30.73
C PRO A 94 8.89 -10.20 31.62
N SER A 95 9.67 -10.63 32.61
CA SER A 95 9.34 -11.63 33.62
C SER A 95 8.19 -11.22 34.56
N TYR A 96 7.24 -10.42 34.07
CA TYR A 96 6.25 -9.67 34.86
C TYR A 96 4.83 -10.24 34.82
N PHE A 97 4.51 -11.24 33.99
CA PHE A 97 3.18 -11.85 34.02
C PHE A 97 3.20 -13.21 34.72
N LYS A 98 3.06 -13.19 36.05
CA LYS A 98 2.56 -14.34 36.83
C LYS A 98 1.02 -14.38 36.71
N PRO A 99 0.40 -15.54 36.45
CA PRO A 99 -1.05 -15.67 36.36
C PRO A 99 -1.64 -15.74 37.78
N SER A 100 -2.20 -14.64 38.27
CA SER A 100 -2.98 -14.67 39.51
C SER A 100 -4.12 -13.64 39.52
N LEU A 101 -5.05 -13.74 38.56
CA LEU A 101 -6.36 -13.06 38.62
C LEU A 101 -7.44 -13.94 37.96
N THR A 102 -8.62 -14.02 38.55
CA THR A 102 -9.72 -14.94 38.21
C THR A 102 -10.32 -14.72 36.81
N ALA A 103 -10.65 -15.81 36.12
CA ALA A 103 -10.99 -15.88 34.69
C ALA A 103 -12.14 -14.97 34.20
N PHE A 104 -13.10 -14.59 35.07
CA PHE A 104 -14.24 -13.75 34.67
C PHE A 104 -13.88 -12.26 34.52
N PHE A 105 -12.95 -11.74 35.33
CA PHE A 105 -12.46 -10.36 35.21
C PHE A 105 -11.41 -10.20 34.10
N TYR A 106 -10.83 -11.31 33.63
CA TYR A 106 -9.86 -11.35 32.54
C TYR A 106 -10.53 -11.00 31.19
N THR A 107 -11.73 -11.53 30.93
CA THR A 107 -12.31 -11.49 29.56
C THR A 107 -12.70 -10.08 29.08
N SER A 108 -13.30 -9.23 29.91
CA SER A 108 -13.67 -7.85 29.51
C SER A 108 -12.45 -6.96 29.28
N MET A 109 -11.41 -7.12 30.11
CA MET A 109 -10.14 -6.40 29.95
C MET A 109 -9.42 -6.80 28.66
N ILE A 110 -9.50 -8.07 28.28
CA ILE A 110 -8.91 -8.58 27.04
C ILE A 110 -9.65 -8.07 25.81
N VAL A 111 -10.98 -8.12 25.83
CA VAL A 111 -11.79 -7.62 24.71
C VAL A 111 -11.48 -6.16 24.41
N ASN A 112 -11.13 -5.36 25.42
CA ASN A 112 -10.66 -3.99 25.22
C ASN A 112 -9.31 -3.88 24.49
N LEU A 113 -8.39 -4.85 24.60
CA LEU A 113 -7.12 -4.83 23.87
C LEU A 113 -7.22 -5.42 22.47
N THR A 114 -8.17 -6.33 22.23
CA THR A 114 -8.31 -7.04 20.95
C THR A 114 -9.40 -6.42 20.07
N THR A 115 -10.34 -5.66 20.61
CA THR A 115 -11.42 -5.03 19.83
C THR A 115 -11.21 -3.52 19.75
N GLY A 116 -11.34 -2.97 18.55
CA GLY A 116 -11.31 -1.52 18.33
C GLY A 116 -12.50 -0.80 18.96
N ALA A 117 -12.29 0.45 19.35
CA ALA A 117 -13.26 1.33 19.99
C ALA A 117 -14.03 2.22 18.98
N GLY A 118 -14.15 1.75 17.73
CA GLY A 118 -14.73 2.49 16.61
C GLY A 118 -13.79 3.53 16.00
N ILE A 119 -14.39 4.46 15.24
CA ILE A 119 -13.68 5.49 14.47
C ILE A 119 -13.90 6.91 15.02
N GLN A 120 -14.64 7.08 16.11
CA GLN A 120 -14.78 8.38 16.78
C GLN A 120 -13.63 8.68 17.75
N GLY A 121 -12.64 7.79 17.79
CA GLY A 121 -11.41 7.97 18.54
C GLY A 121 -10.46 8.99 17.94
N ARG A 122 -9.23 9.00 18.44
CA ARG A 122 -8.19 9.93 17.99
C ARG A 122 -7.42 9.41 16.77
N CYS A 123 -7.44 8.11 16.55
CA CYS A 123 -6.75 7.41 15.45
C CYS A 123 -7.77 6.78 14.49
N VAL A 124 -7.34 6.38 13.29
CA VAL A 124 -8.25 5.69 12.34
C VAL A 124 -8.79 4.38 12.93
N GLY A 125 -8.01 3.73 13.79
CA GLY A 125 -8.47 2.67 14.70
C GLY A 125 -7.69 2.73 16.01
N GLN A 126 -8.36 2.44 17.13
CA GLN A 126 -7.71 2.41 18.42
C GLN A 126 -8.36 1.33 19.29
N THR A 127 -7.60 0.69 20.16
CA THR A 127 -8.16 -0.26 21.14
C THR A 127 -8.95 0.47 22.23
N GLY A 128 -9.60 -0.27 23.11
CA GLY A 128 -9.99 0.22 24.43
C GLY A 128 -8.76 0.45 25.34
N THR A 129 -9.02 0.89 26.59
CA THR A 129 -7.99 1.04 27.62
C THR A 129 -8.11 -0.04 28.69
N VAL A 130 -6.99 -0.36 29.34
CA VAL A 130 -6.93 -1.29 30.47
C VAL A 130 -6.04 -0.71 31.59
N PRO A 131 -6.50 0.33 32.31
CA PRO A 131 -5.70 1.01 33.32
C PRO A 131 -5.10 0.11 34.40
N ARG A 132 -5.82 -0.96 34.77
CA ARG A 132 -5.37 -1.94 35.78
C ARG A 132 -4.10 -2.71 35.36
N LEU A 133 -3.82 -2.81 34.06
CA LEU A 133 -2.60 -3.42 33.52
C LEU A 133 -1.58 -2.36 33.05
N GLY A 134 -1.76 -1.10 33.43
CA GLY A 134 -0.88 0.00 33.00
C GLY A 134 -1.19 0.57 31.62
N PHE A 135 -2.19 0.04 30.90
CA PHE A 135 -2.62 0.57 29.60
C PHE A 135 -3.62 1.72 29.79
N HIS A 136 -3.09 2.87 30.19
CA HIS A 136 -3.88 4.10 30.41
C HIS A 136 -4.18 4.87 29.12
N GLN A 137 -3.54 4.51 28.00
CA GLN A 137 -3.81 5.03 26.67
C GLN A 137 -4.19 3.87 25.75
N PRO A 138 -5.08 4.09 24.77
CA PRO A 138 -5.37 3.06 23.78
C PRO A 138 -4.15 2.85 22.88
N ILE A 139 -4.00 1.63 22.34
CA ILE A 139 -3.04 1.39 21.27
C ILE A 139 -3.61 2.05 20.01
N CYS A 140 -2.91 3.03 19.49
CA CYS A 140 -3.29 3.79 18.31
C CYS A 140 -2.76 3.12 17.04
N LEU A 141 -3.66 2.74 16.13
CA LEU A 141 -3.35 2.26 14.79
C LEU A 141 -3.70 3.37 13.80
N HIS A 142 -2.76 3.78 12.96
CA HIS A 142 -2.96 4.93 12.07
C HIS A 142 -2.38 4.75 10.68
N ASP A 143 -3.12 5.21 9.68
CA ASP A 143 -2.70 5.29 8.29
C ASP A 143 -1.69 6.43 8.07
N GLY A 144 -0.96 6.48 6.95
CA GLY A 144 -0.95 5.55 5.83
C GLY A 144 0.46 5.33 5.26
N PRO A 145 0.59 4.58 4.15
CA PRO A 145 1.88 4.20 3.57
C PRO A 145 2.72 5.35 3.03
N VAL A 146 2.15 6.53 2.77
CA VAL A 146 2.88 7.72 2.28
C VAL A 146 3.08 8.82 3.33
N GLY A 147 2.55 8.67 4.55
CA GLY A 147 2.62 9.71 5.59
C GLY A 147 1.54 9.53 6.65
N VAL A 148 1.58 10.30 7.74
CA VAL A 148 0.53 10.22 8.77
C VAL A 148 -0.77 10.83 8.24
N ARG A 149 -1.80 10.00 8.09
CA ARG A 149 -3.09 10.37 7.49
C ARG A 149 -3.85 11.38 8.34
N SER A 150 -4.53 12.31 7.67
CA SER A 150 -5.54 13.19 8.27
C SER A 150 -5.09 13.90 9.56
N THR A 151 -3.85 14.38 9.57
CA THR A 151 -3.30 15.27 10.60
C THR A 151 -2.61 16.46 9.92
N ASP A 152 -1.86 17.24 10.68
CA ASP A 152 -1.09 18.39 10.24
C ASP A 152 0.39 18.28 10.60
N PHE A 153 1.22 19.15 10.02
CA PHE A 153 2.67 19.22 10.27
C PHE A 153 3.40 17.86 10.18
N ASN A 154 2.90 16.97 9.32
CA ASN A 154 3.53 15.74 8.84
C ASN A 154 4.07 15.95 7.43
N SER A 155 4.89 15.03 6.94
CA SER A 155 5.33 15.01 5.55
C SER A 155 4.45 14.09 4.69
N VAL A 156 4.55 14.24 3.37
CA VAL A 156 4.03 13.29 2.37
C VAL A 156 5.19 12.77 1.53
N PHE A 157 5.55 11.51 1.78
CA PHE A 157 6.63 10.78 1.13
C PHE A 157 6.22 10.26 -0.26
N PRO A 158 7.18 9.91 -1.13
CA PRO A 158 6.88 9.22 -2.39
C PRO A 158 6.16 7.90 -2.14
N ALA A 159 5.32 7.46 -3.08
CA ALA A 159 4.57 6.21 -2.97
C ALA A 159 5.47 4.96 -2.93
N GLY A 160 4.91 3.81 -2.51
CA GLY A 160 5.65 2.54 -2.45
C GLY A 160 6.26 2.15 -3.81
N ILE A 161 5.54 2.45 -4.89
CA ILE A 161 5.98 2.12 -6.25
C ILE A 161 7.17 2.96 -6.70
N ASN A 162 7.23 4.24 -6.30
CA ASN A 162 8.40 5.11 -6.52
C ASN A 162 9.62 4.58 -5.76
N VAL A 163 9.42 4.16 -4.52
CA VAL A 163 10.51 3.65 -3.69
C VAL A 163 11.08 2.37 -4.30
N ALA A 164 10.24 1.48 -4.81
CA ALA A 164 10.69 0.31 -5.54
C ALA A 164 11.44 0.67 -6.83
N ALA A 165 10.98 1.70 -7.56
CA ALA A 165 11.65 2.19 -8.78
C ALA A 165 13.08 2.71 -8.54
N THR A 166 13.43 3.06 -7.30
CA THR A 166 14.83 3.40 -6.95
C THR A 166 15.77 2.20 -7.01
N PHE A 167 15.26 0.98 -6.78
CA PHE A 167 16.05 -0.25 -6.56
C PHE A 167 17.17 -0.04 -5.51
N ASP A 168 16.93 0.82 -4.51
CA ASP A 168 17.90 1.25 -3.52
C ASP A 168 17.44 0.86 -2.11
N LYS A 169 18.09 -0.15 -1.53
CA LYS A 169 17.76 -0.68 -0.21
C LYS A 169 17.93 0.37 0.90
N ASP A 170 18.90 1.27 0.75
CA ASP A 170 19.17 2.32 1.73
C ASP A 170 18.09 3.40 1.68
N LEU A 171 17.66 3.82 0.48
CA LEU A 171 16.53 4.75 0.34
C LEU A 171 15.20 4.13 0.82
N MET A 172 14.97 2.84 0.54
CA MET A 172 13.82 2.09 1.09
C MET A 172 13.80 2.16 2.62
N PHE A 173 14.93 1.86 3.27
CA PHE A 173 15.06 1.89 4.72
C PHE A 173 14.89 3.30 5.29
N LYS A 174 15.62 4.29 4.75
CA LYS A 174 15.60 5.67 5.24
C LYS A 174 14.21 6.29 5.15
N ARG A 175 13.48 6.06 4.06
CA ARG A 175 12.09 6.52 3.94
C ARG A 175 11.23 5.95 5.06
N ALA A 176 11.32 4.65 5.27
CA ALA A 176 10.51 3.96 6.26
C ALA A 176 10.88 4.35 7.69
N GLN A 177 12.16 4.62 7.96
CA GLN A 177 12.62 5.19 9.23
C GLN A 177 12.03 6.58 9.47
N ALA A 178 12.12 7.48 8.49
CA ALA A 178 11.53 8.82 8.59
C ALA A 178 10.00 8.75 8.80
N LEU A 179 9.31 7.87 8.07
CA LEU A 179 7.89 7.61 8.24
C LEU A 179 7.57 7.12 9.66
N GLY A 180 8.32 6.13 10.17
CA GLY A 180 8.17 5.60 11.53
C GLY A 180 8.42 6.65 12.62
N GLN A 181 9.38 7.56 12.40
CA GLN A 181 9.64 8.70 13.30
C GLN A 181 8.43 9.64 13.34
N GLU A 182 7.81 9.95 12.21
CA GLU A 182 6.61 10.80 12.19
C GLU A 182 5.42 10.16 12.91
N PHE A 183 5.19 8.86 12.68
CA PHE A 183 4.16 8.11 13.42
C PHE A 183 4.42 8.12 14.93
N ARG A 184 5.63 7.75 15.37
CA ARG A 184 5.99 7.76 16.80
C ARG A 184 5.83 9.15 17.39
N ASN A 185 6.29 10.20 16.71
CA ASN A 185 6.27 11.56 17.24
C ASN A 185 4.85 12.14 17.32
N LYS A 186 3.88 11.61 16.58
CA LYS A 186 2.45 11.87 16.77
C LYS A 186 1.82 11.07 17.93
N GLY A 187 2.57 10.13 18.50
CA GLY A 187 2.15 9.19 19.53
C GLY A 187 1.33 8.02 18.99
N VAL A 188 1.49 7.70 17.70
CA VAL A 188 0.91 6.49 17.08
C VAL A 188 1.74 5.28 17.50
N ASN A 189 1.08 4.15 17.76
CA ASN A 189 1.74 2.89 18.12
C ASN A 189 2.02 2.02 16.91
N VAL A 190 1.04 1.90 16.01
CA VAL A 190 1.11 1.03 14.83
C VAL A 190 0.91 1.85 13.57
N ALA A 191 1.96 1.92 12.75
CA ALA A 191 1.88 2.47 11.40
C ALA A 191 1.26 1.42 10.48
N LEU A 192 0.16 1.75 9.80
CA LEU A 192 -0.51 0.87 8.84
C LEU A 192 0.22 0.86 7.50
N ALA A 193 1.50 0.48 7.56
CA ALA A 193 2.46 0.46 6.47
C ALA A 193 3.57 -0.58 6.77
N PRO A 194 4.24 -1.12 5.73
CA PRO A 194 4.02 -0.89 4.28
C PRO A 194 2.86 -1.72 3.70
N MET A 195 2.45 -1.40 2.47
CA MET A 195 1.61 -2.27 1.63
C MET A 195 2.51 -3.10 0.69
N THR A 196 2.19 -4.38 0.47
CA THR A 196 3.05 -5.32 -0.29
C THR A 196 2.32 -6.24 -1.28
N ASN A 197 1.01 -6.06 -1.51
CA ASN A 197 0.37 -6.77 -2.61
C ASN A 197 1.01 -6.38 -3.95
N LEU A 198 0.94 -7.28 -4.92
CA LEU A 198 1.61 -7.11 -6.20
C LEU A 198 0.75 -6.24 -7.14
N MET A 199 1.32 -5.90 -8.29
CA MET A 199 0.57 -5.35 -9.42
C MET A 199 0.19 -6.50 -10.36
N ARG A 200 -0.82 -7.30 -9.98
CA ARG A 200 -1.33 -8.37 -10.86
C ARG A 200 -1.83 -7.84 -12.21
N THR A 201 -2.51 -6.70 -12.18
CA THR A 201 -3.10 -6.04 -13.34
C THR A 201 -2.75 -4.55 -13.29
N PRO A 202 -2.45 -3.89 -14.42
CA PRO A 202 -2.07 -2.47 -14.40
C PRO A 202 -3.20 -1.56 -13.91
N GLU A 203 -4.47 -1.95 -14.04
CA GLU A 203 -5.65 -1.15 -13.66
C GLU A 203 -5.91 -1.11 -12.15
N ALA A 204 -5.29 -2.01 -11.39
CA ALA A 204 -5.59 -2.21 -9.98
C ALA A 204 -5.38 -0.92 -9.17
N GLY A 205 -6.43 -0.51 -8.45
CA GLY A 205 -6.56 0.84 -7.88
C GLY A 205 -5.52 1.20 -6.82
N ARG A 206 -4.90 0.20 -6.19
CA ARG A 206 -4.00 0.39 -5.03
C ARG A 206 -2.58 -0.14 -5.23
N SER A 207 -2.22 -0.59 -6.45
CA SER A 207 -0.87 -1.11 -6.69
C SER A 207 0.24 -0.07 -6.46
N TRP A 208 -0.08 1.22 -6.54
CA TRP A 208 0.84 2.32 -6.24
C TRP A 208 1.28 2.39 -4.76
N GLU A 209 0.44 1.89 -3.83
CA GLU A 209 0.80 1.79 -2.40
C GLU A 209 1.90 0.75 -2.17
N GLY A 210 1.95 -0.26 -3.05
CA GLY A 210 2.90 -1.37 -3.02
C GLY A 210 4.11 -1.16 -3.92
N PRO A 211 5.00 -2.18 -4.01
CA PRO A 211 6.30 -2.07 -4.66
C PRO A 211 6.32 -2.44 -6.16
N GLY A 212 5.19 -2.77 -6.78
CA GLY A 212 5.12 -3.19 -8.18
C GLY A 212 4.85 -4.69 -8.36
N ALA A 213 5.34 -5.29 -9.45
CA ALA A 213 4.86 -6.61 -9.89
C ALA A 213 5.75 -7.81 -9.49
N ASP A 214 6.97 -7.57 -9.00
CA ASP A 214 7.93 -8.66 -8.71
C ASP A 214 7.96 -9.03 -7.21
N PRO A 215 7.80 -10.32 -6.85
CA PRO A 215 7.78 -10.76 -5.45
C PRO A 215 9.12 -10.63 -4.72
N TYR A 216 10.25 -10.73 -5.43
CA TYR A 216 11.56 -10.55 -4.81
C TYR A 216 11.82 -9.08 -4.49
N MET A 217 11.55 -8.18 -5.45
CA MET A 217 11.55 -6.72 -5.20
C MET A 217 10.60 -6.37 -4.05
N ALA A 218 9.38 -6.91 -4.08
CA ALA A 218 8.40 -6.69 -3.03
C ALA A 218 8.92 -7.14 -1.66
N GLY A 219 9.53 -8.33 -1.58
CA GLY A 219 10.16 -8.84 -0.38
C GLY A 219 11.26 -7.93 0.15
N VAL A 220 12.18 -7.47 -0.71
CA VAL A 220 13.25 -6.55 -0.31
C VAL A 220 12.69 -5.21 0.18
N ALA A 221 11.78 -4.58 -0.56
CA ALA A 221 11.16 -3.32 -0.19
C ALA A 221 10.37 -3.43 1.13
N THR A 222 9.67 -4.55 1.34
CA THR A 222 8.92 -4.83 2.57
C THR A 222 9.85 -4.98 3.77
N VAL A 223 10.93 -5.75 3.63
CA VAL A 223 11.91 -5.94 4.71
C VAL A 223 12.55 -4.62 5.11
N GLN A 224 13.03 -3.82 4.14
CA GLN A 224 13.61 -2.51 4.44
C GLN A 224 12.59 -1.58 5.10
N SER A 225 11.32 -1.65 4.69
CA SER A 225 10.25 -0.85 5.28
C SER A 225 9.93 -1.25 6.73
N VAL A 226 9.84 -2.55 7.00
CA VAL A 226 9.63 -3.09 8.35
C VAL A 226 10.78 -2.69 9.28
N LEU A 227 12.02 -2.89 8.84
CA LEU A 227 13.20 -2.54 9.62
C LEU A 227 13.29 -1.03 9.86
N GLY A 228 12.98 -0.20 8.86
CA GLY A 228 12.96 1.25 8.97
C GLY A 228 11.95 1.74 10.01
N ILE A 229 10.68 1.38 9.85
CA ILE A 229 9.61 1.81 10.76
C ILE A 229 9.90 1.35 12.20
N GLN A 230 10.27 0.08 12.38
CA GLN A 230 10.55 -0.48 13.71
C GLN A 230 11.84 0.06 14.34
N SER A 231 12.81 0.53 13.55
CA SER A 231 13.99 1.24 14.09
C SER A 231 13.63 2.55 14.81
N ALA A 232 12.47 3.12 14.48
CA ALA A 232 11.93 4.30 15.14
C ALA A 232 11.05 3.97 16.35
N HIS A 233 10.94 2.71 16.78
CA HIS A 233 10.07 2.23 17.87
C HIS A 233 8.55 2.32 17.60
N ALA A 234 8.14 2.62 16.36
CA ALA A 234 6.77 2.42 15.89
C ALA A 234 6.61 0.98 15.37
N SER A 235 5.45 0.37 15.56
CA SER A 235 5.17 -0.95 14.98
C SER A 235 4.82 -0.86 13.50
N ALA A 236 5.43 -1.70 12.68
CA ALA A 236 5.08 -1.86 11.26
C ALA A 236 3.91 -2.84 11.11
N CYS A 237 3.04 -2.59 10.13
CA CYS A 237 1.90 -3.43 9.79
C CYS A 237 1.89 -3.71 8.29
N VAL A 238 2.33 -4.92 7.91
CA VAL A 238 2.41 -5.32 6.50
C VAL A 238 1.03 -5.75 6.00
N LYS A 239 0.56 -5.14 4.90
CA LYS A 239 -0.80 -5.28 4.39
C LYS A 239 -0.88 -5.45 2.86
N HIS A 240 -1.95 -6.01 2.28
CA HIS A 240 -3.09 -6.66 2.92
C HIS A 240 -2.98 -8.17 2.68
N TYR A 241 -3.09 -8.97 3.74
CA TYR A 241 -2.85 -10.41 3.77
C TYR A 241 -4.17 -11.17 3.54
N ILE A 242 -4.47 -11.67 2.34
CA ILE A 242 -3.62 -11.71 1.16
C ILE A 242 -4.45 -11.64 -0.13
N ALA A 243 -3.80 -11.29 -1.23
CA ALA A 243 -4.35 -11.30 -2.58
C ALA A 243 -5.54 -10.34 -2.81
N ASN A 244 -5.50 -9.17 -2.17
CA ASN A 244 -6.40 -8.06 -2.47
C ASN A 244 -5.86 -7.25 -3.67
N GLU A 245 -5.89 -7.87 -4.85
CA GLU A 245 -5.23 -7.36 -6.07
C GLU A 245 -6.14 -6.46 -6.94
N GLN A 246 -7.39 -6.21 -6.53
CA GLN A 246 -8.31 -5.26 -7.17
C GLN A 246 -9.31 -4.68 -6.14
N GLU A 247 -9.88 -3.51 -6.43
CA GLU A 247 -10.84 -2.84 -5.55
C GLU A 247 -12.30 -3.23 -5.82
N HIS A 248 -12.65 -3.49 -7.08
CA HIS A 248 -13.98 -3.96 -7.45
C HIS A 248 -14.30 -5.24 -6.69
N TYR A 249 -15.46 -5.23 -6.03
CA TYR A 249 -15.94 -6.34 -5.20
C TYR A 249 -15.00 -6.74 -4.04
N ARG A 250 -14.11 -5.86 -3.56
CA ARG A 250 -13.21 -6.18 -2.44
C ARG A 250 -13.94 -6.60 -1.16
N GLY A 251 -15.16 -6.08 -0.91
CA GLY A 251 -15.99 -6.37 0.25
C GLY A 251 -15.87 -5.33 1.37
N GLY A 252 -15.97 -5.78 2.62
CA GLY A 252 -15.97 -4.93 3.83
C GLY A 252 -17.37 -4.44 4.23
N SER A 253 -17.54 -4.11 5.52
CA SER A 253 -18.80 -3.59 6.08
C SER A 253 -20.05 -4.43 5.77
N GLY A 254 -19.92 -5.76 5.83
CA GLY A 254 -21.00 -6.70 5.51
C GLY A 254 -21.28 -6.87 4.01
N GLY A 255 -20.53 -6.18 3.14
CA GLY A 255 -20.59 -6.35 1.69
C GLY A 255 -20.06 -7.71 1.24
N THR A 256 -20.62 -8.24 0.14
CA THR A 256 -20.12 -9.49 -0.43
C THR A 256 -18.79 -9.26 -1.14
N ALA A 257 -17.75 -9.96 -0.70
CA ALA A 257 -16.42 -9.90 -1.30
C ALA A 257 -16.25 -10.94 -2.41
N ALA A 258 -15.53 -10.59 -3.46
CA ALA A 258 -15.02 -11.51 -4.46
C ALA A 258 -14.01 -12.50 -3.86
N SER A 259 -13.87 -13.65 -4.52
CA SER A 259 -12.88 -14.65 -4.19
C SER A 259 -11.73 -14.65 -5.18
N SER A 260 -10.53 -14.33 -4.68
CA SER A 260 -9.27 -14.59 -5.35
C SER A 260 -8.98 -16.09 -5.26
N ASN A 261 -9.02 -16.78 -6.40
CA ASN A 261 -8.83 -18.22 -6.48
C ASN A 261 -7.42 -18.55 -7.02
N ILE A 262 -6.55 -19.03 -6.14
CA ILE A 262 -5.10 -19.16 -6.39
C ILE A 262 -4.64 -20.55 -5.95
N ASP A 263 -3.84 -21.22 -6.79
CA ASP A 263 -3.17 -22.48 -6.42
C ASP A 263 -2.05 -22.23 -5.40
N ASP A 264 -1.69 -23.27 -4.64
CA ASP A 264 -0.76 -23.15 -3.52
C ASP A 264 0.63 -22.68 -3.96
N ARG A 265 1.13 -23.17 -5.09
CA ARG A 265 2.45 -22.82 -5.61
C ARG A 265 2.51 -21.35 -5.99
N THR A 266 1.57 -20.89 -6.81
CA THR A 266 1.47 -19.47 -7.19
C THR A 266 1.36 -18.58 -5.97
N LEU A 267 0.58 -18.99 -4.98
CA LEU A 267 0.44 -18.25 -3.73
C LEU A 267 1.79 -18.12 -2.99
N ARG A 268 2.58 -19.20 -2.89
CA ARG A 268 3.85 -19.21 -2.13
C ARG A 268 5.00 -18.51 -2.84
N GLU A 269 5.09 -18.66 -4.15
CA GLU A 269 6.20 -18.13 -4.94
C GLU A 269 6.01 -16.66 -5.33
N LEU A 270 4.76 -16.17 -5.38
CA LEU A 270 4.45 -14.77 -5.67
C LEU A 270 3.92 -14.01 -4.46
N TYR A 271 2.66 -14.25 -4.08
CA TYR A 271 1.91 -13.33 -3.24
C TYR A 271 2.30 -13.40 -1.75
N ASP A 272 2.63 -14.59 -1.24
CA ASP A 272 3.03 -14.81 0.16
C ASP A 272 4.53 -14.56 0.36
N TRP A 273 5.32 -14.57 -0.71
CA TRP A 273 6.76 -14.32 -0.66
C TRP A 273 7.15 -13.06 0.14
N PRO A 274 6.59 -11.86 -0.14
CA PRO A 274 6.94 -10.66 0.63
C PRO A 274 6.50 -10.72 2.09
N PHE A 275 5.38 -11.38 2.40
CA PHE A 275 4.94 -11.57 3.79
C PHE A 275 5.86 -12.53 4.54
N ALA A 276 6.31 -13.62 3.91
CA ALA A 276 7.29 -14.53 4.48
C ALA A 276 8.62 -13.81 4.80
N GLU A 277 9.08 -12.93 3.91
CA GLU A 277 10.25 -12.08 4.15
C GLU A 277 10.03 -11.10 5.33
N ALA A 278 8.85 -10.47 5.41
CA ALA A 278 8.49 -9.59 6.51
C ALA A 278 8.46 -10.30 7.87
N ILE A 279 7.86 -11.50 7.91
CA ILE A 279 7.81 -12.34 9.11
C ILE A 279 9.23 -12.73 9.53
N HIS A 280 10.07 -13.13 8.58
CA HIS A 280 11.47 -13.44 8.86
C HIS A 280 12.26 -12.23 9.40
N ALA A 281 11.98 -11.03 8.89
CA ALA A 281 12.55 -9.77 9.39
C ALA A 281 12.01 -9.36 10.78
N GLY A 282 10.97 -10.03 11.28
CA GLY A 282 10.37 -9.78 12.58
C GLY A 282 9.39 -8.62 12.57
N VAL A 283 8.51 -8.57 11.56
CA VAL A 283 7.36 -7.65 11.54
C VAL A 283 6.45 -7.83 12.76
N ASP A 284 5.91 -6.72 13.24
CA ASP A 284 5.03 -6.65 14.42
C ASP A 284 3.56 -6.99 14.11
N TYR A 285 3.01 -6.45 13.02
CA TYR A 285 1.62 -6.64 12.62
C TYR A 285 1.52 -7.12 11.17
N ILE A 286 0.50 -7.94 10.90
CA ILE A 286 0.02 -8.24 9.55
C ILE A 286 -1.47 -7.93 9.51
N MET A 287 -1.91 -7.20 8.49
CA MET A 287 -3.33 -6.88 8.32
C MET A 287 -3.98 -7.85 7.34
N CYS A 288 -4.98 -8.61 7.76
CA CYS A 288 -5.73 -9.47 6.84
C CYS A 288 -6.67 -8.66 5.94
N SER A 289 -6.84 -9.08 4.69
CA SER A 289 -7.54 -8.33 3.65
C SER A 289 -9.07 -8.49 3.64
N TYR A 290 -9.75 -7.66 2.83
CA TYR A 290 -11.20 -7.73 2.64
C TYR A 290 -11.67 -8.93 1.81
N ASN A 291 -10.92 -9.30 0.77
CA ASN A 291 -11.32 -10.30 -0.19
C ASN A 291 -11.45 -11.70 0.43
N ARG A 292 -12.10 -12.61 -0.30
CA ARG A 292 -11.97 -14.05 -0.04
C ARG A 292 -10.73 -14.57 -0.77
N LEU A 293 -10.10 -15.59 -0.19
CA LEU A 293 -9.10 -16.42 -0.83
C LEU A 293 -9.65 -17.85 -0.88
N ASN A 294 -9.84 -18.39 -2.09
CA ASN A 294 -10.44 -19.71 -2.31
C ASN A 294 -11.75 -19.89 -1.51
N GLN A 295 -12.67 -18.94 -1.64
CA GLN A 295 -14.01 -18.82 -1.03
C GLN A 295 -14.08 -18.45 0.45
N THR A 296 -12.97 -18.45 1.18
CA THR A 296 -12.96 -18.05 2.61
C THR A 296 -12.43 -16.64 2.76
N TYR A 297 -13.14 -15.78 3.51
CA TYR A 297 -12.67 -14.42 3.81
C TYR A 297 -11.24 -14.46 4.36
N ALA A 298 -10.36 -13.56 3.90
CA ALA A 298 -8.95 -13.60 4.27
C ALA A 298 -8.75 -13.48 5.80
N CYS A 299 -9.55 -12.65 6.47
CA CYS A 299 -9.55 -12.54 7.94
C CYS A 299 -10.13 -13.76 8.70
N GLU A 300 -10.70 -14.72 8.00
CA GLU A 300 -11.19 -16.00 8.56
C GLU A 300 -10.50 -17.21 7.90
N ASN A 301 -9.42 -16.98 7.15
CA ASN A 301 -8.74 -18.03 6.41
C ASN A 301 -7.71 -18.74 7.30
N SER A 302 -8.15 -19.79 7.99
CA SER A 302 -7.30 -20.56 8.92
C SER A 302 -6.07 -21.16 8.25
N LYS A 303 -6.16 -21.60 6.99
CA LYS A 303 -5.00 -22.09 6.23
C LYS A 303 -3.92 -21.03 6.15
N MET A 304 -4.26 -19.82 5.70
CA MET A 304 -3.25 -18.76 5.55
C MET A 304 -2.80 -18.17 6.88
N ILE A 305 -3.71 -17.89 7.81
CA ILE A 305 -3.33 -17.26 9.07
C ILE A 305 -2.65 -18.26 10.01
N ASN A 306 -3.31 -19.38 10.33
CA ASN A 306 -2.80 -20.35 11.30
C ASN A 306 -1.79 -21.31 10.67
N GLY A 307 -2.09 -21.86 9.49
CA GLY A 307 -1.21 -22.80 8.81
C GLY A 307 0.06 -22.14 8.27
N VAL A 308 -0.08 -21.07 7.50
CA VAL A 308 1.04 -20.41 6.81
C VAL A 308 1.75 -19.38 7.68
N ALA A 309 1.10 -18.26 8.01
CA ALA A 309 1.77 -17.16 8.69
C ALA A 309 2.26 -17.58 10.09
N LYS A 310 1.37 -18.09 10.95
CA LYS A 310 1.73 -18.47 12.32
C LYS A 310 2.42 -19.84 12.39
N GLY A 311 2.03 -20.79 11.54
CA GLY A 311 2.52 -22.17 11.53
C GLY A 311 3.84 -22.36 10.79
N GLU A 312 3.85 -22.12 9.49
CA GLU A 312 5.01 -22.32 8.60
C GLU A 312 6.08 -21.23 8.80
N HIS A 313 5.68 -19.95 8.66
CA HIS A 313 6.58 -18.80 8.76
C HIS A 313 6.90 -18.40 10.20
N LYS A 314 6.22 -18.99 11.19
CA LYS A 314 6.43 -18.76 12.63
C LYS A 314 6.16 -17.31 13.06
N PHE A 315 5.15 -16.65 12.49
CA PHE A 315 4.77 -15.29 12.88
C PHE A 315 4.38 -15.18 14.36
N GLN A 316 5.07 -14.30 15.09
CA GLN A 316 4.90 -14.06 16.52
C GLN A 316 4.11 -12.79 16.85
N GLY A 317 3.87 -11.94 15.85
CA GLY A 317 3.18 -10.67 16.01
C GLY A 317 1.66 -10.82 16.02
N VAL A 318 0.97 -9.72 15.72
CA VAL A 318 -0.48 -9.56 15.78
C VAL A 318 -1.09 -9.60 14.38
N VAL A 319 -2.10 -10.43 14.16
CA VAL A 319 -2.96 -10.37 12.97
C VAL A 319 -4.12 -9.42 13.24
N VAL A 320 -4.17 -8.29 12.55
CA VAL A 320 -5.24 -7.30 12.66
C VAL A 320 -6.16 -7.38 11.45
N THR A 321 -7.46 -7.14 11.60
CA THR A 321 -8.36 -7.02 10.45
C THR A 321 -8.16 -5.70 9.73
N ASP A 322 -8.33 -5.68 8.41
CA ASP A 322 -8.67 -4.43 7.72
C ASP A 322 -10.03 -3.90 8.25
N TRP A 323 -10.33 -2.62 7.99
CA TRP A 323 -11.40 -1.88 8.63
C TRP A 323 -12.78 -2.44 8.28
N ALA A 324 -13.42 -3.11 9.25
CA ALA A 324 -14.68 -3.84 9.06
C ALA A 324 -14.56 -4.96 8.01
N ALA A 325 -13.41 -5.63 7.97
CA ALA A 325 -13.17 -6.85 7.19
C ALA A 325 -13.56 -8.15 7.92
N ALA A 326 -13.74 -8.09 9.25
CA ALA A 326 -14.29 -9.22 9.99
C ALA A 326 -15.69 -9.57 9.46
N ALA A 327 -15.94 -10.85 9.14
CA ALA A 327 -17.23 -11.32 8.65
C ALA A 327 -18.05 -12.07 9.72
N SER A 328 -17.41 -12.48 10.82
CA SER A 328 -18.01 -13.17 11.95
C SER A 328 -17.20 -12.98 13.24
N GLY A 329 -17.75 -13.45 14.37
CA GLY A 329 -17.06 -13.43 15.67
C GLY A 329 -16.15 -14.64 15.87
N VAL A 330 -16.76 -15.81 16.07
CA VAL A 330 -16.07 -17.06 16.42
C VAL A 330 -15.12 -17.54 15.32
N ARG A 331 -15.53 -17.50 14.03
CA ARG A 331 -14.67 -18.02 12.95
C ARG A 331 -13.43 -17.15 12.76
N THR A 332 -13.59 -15.82 12.68
CA THR A 332 -12.46 -14.86 12.66
C THR A 332 -11.47 -15.11 13.80
N THR A 333 -11.99 -15.38 15.00
CA THR A 333 -11.20 -15.65 16.21
C THR A 333 -10.40 -16.94 16.11
N LEU A 334 -11.06 -18.06 15.77
CA LEU A 334 -10.44 -19.38 15.70
C LEU A 334 -9.52 -19.51 14.49
N ALA A 335 -9.82 -18.81 13.39
CA ALA A 335 -8.96 -18.72 12.21
C ALA A 335 -7.68 -17.93 12.45
N GLY A 336 -7.55 -17.24 13.59
CA GLY A 336 -6.27 -16.72 14.07
C GLY A 336 -6.11 -15.20 14.01
N ALA A 337 -7.13 -14.42 13.67
CA ALA A 337 -7.08 -12.98 13.88
C ALA A 337 -6.88 -12.67 15.37
N ASP A 338 -6.15 -11.61 15.69
CA ASP A 338 -5.80 -11.21 17.06
C ASP A 338 -6.41 -9.85 17.44
N MET A 339 -6.74 -9.02 16.45
CA MET A 339 -7.32 -7.70 16.66
C MET A 339 -8.38 -7.34 15.61
N ASN A 340 -9.59 -6.98 16.03
CA ASN A 340 -10.70 -6.58 15.17
C ASN A 340 -10.78 -5.06 15.10
N MET A 341 -10.53 -4.50 13.91
CA MET A 341 -10.56 -3.07 13.63
C MET A 341 -11.63 -2.71 12.59
N PRO A 342 -12.29 -1.53 12.72
CA PRO A 342 -12.20 -0.60 13.85
C PRO A 342 -13.04 -1.06 15.06
N GLY A 343 -13.57 -2.27 15.05
CA GLY A 343 -14.34 -2.87 16.14
C GLY A 343 -15.80 -3.13 15.77
N PHE A 344 -16.45 -2.23 15.02
CA PHE A 344 -17.82 -2.44 14.56
C PHE A 344 -17.90 -3.39 13.35
N MET A 345 -19.08 -3.95 13.10
CA MET A 345 -19.35 -4.86 11.97
C MET A 345 -19.36 -4.16 10.61
N ALA A 346 -19.82 -2.90 10.56
CA ALA A 346 -19.94 -2.13 9.32
C ALA A 346 -19.92 -0.62 9.57
N TYR A 347 -19.43 0.15 8.60
CA TYR A 347 -19.56 1.60 8.61
C TYR A 347 -21.05 2.00 8.73
N GLY A 348 -21.31 3.05 9.52
CA GLY A 348 -22.67 3.47 9.88
C GLY A 348 -23.17 2.89 11.21
N GLN A 349 -22.50 1.86 11.74
CA GLN A 349 -22.75 1.39 13.11
C GLN A 349 -22.08 2.30 14.16
N PRO A 350 -22.59 2.33 15.41
CA PRO A 350 -22.03 3.16 16.48
C PRO A 350 -20.55 2.88 16.75
N SER A 351 -19.78 3.93 17.06
CA SER A 351 -18.47 3.78 17.69
C SER A 351 -18.65 3.69 19.20
N GLU A 352 -18.17 2.60 19.80
CA GLU A 352 -18.35 2.31 21.22
C GLU A 352 -16.98 2.37 21.92
N SER A 353 -16.79 3.36 22.79
CA SER A 353 -15.49 3.68 23.40
C SER A 353 -14.96 2.64 24.39
N ASP A 354 -15.86 1.82 24.95
CA ASP A 354 -15.55 0.65 25.77
C ASP A 354 -15.95 -0.63 25.01
N PRO A 355 -15.02 -1.25 24.27
CA PRO A 355 -15.29 -2.44 23.48
C PRO A 355 -15.89 -3.60 24.28
N SER A 356 -15.62 -3.69 25.59
CA SER A 356 -16.15 -4.76 26.45
C SER A 356 -17.67 -4.73 26.62
N THR A 357 -18.30 -3.60 26.31
CA THR A 357 -19.76 -3.41 26.32
C THR A 357 -20.34 -3.25 24.92
N ALA A 358 -19.50 -3.31 23.89
CA ALA A 358 -19.89 -3.02 22.52
C ALA A 358 -20.84 -4.09 21.95
N GLN A 359 -22.01 -3.65 21.47
CA GLN A 359 -23.01 -4.51 20.83
C GLN A 359 -22.94 -4.50 19.31
N SER A 360 -22.34 -3.46 18.72
CA SER A 360 -22.22 -3.26 17.27
C SER A 360 -21.04 -4.02 16.63
N SER A 361 -20.37 -4.87 17.42
CA SER A 361 -19.20 -5.65 17.04
C SER A 361 -19.53 -7.12 16.78
N TYR A 362 -18.79 -7.76 15.88
CA TYR A 362 -18.71 -9.23 15.84
C TYR A 362 -17.99 -9.80 17.07
N TRP A 363 -17.17 -8.97 17.74
CA TRP A 363 -16.52 -9.25 19.01
C TRP A 363 -17.26 -8.49 20.11
N GLY A 364 -16.57 -7.71 20.95
CA GLY A 364 -17.21 -7.02 22.07
C GLY A 364 -17.92 -7.98 23.03
N VAL A 365 -19.18 -7.70 23.36
CA VAL A 365 -19.99 -8.56 24.23
C VAL A 365 -20.13 -9.99 23.70
N ARG A 366 -20.19 -10.17 22.37
CA ARG A 366 -20.35 -11.48 21.73
C ARG A 366 -19.12 -12.37 21.93
N MET A 367 -17.93 -11.76 21.98
CA MET A 367 -16.70 -12.50 22.30
C MET A 367 -16.73 -12.99 23.75
N ILE A 368 -17.17 -12.14 24.68
CA ILE A 368 -17.30 -12.52 26.10
C ILE A 368 -18.27 -13.70 26.25
N GLU A 369 -19.39 -13.67 25.55
CA GLU A 369 -20.37 -14.76 25.54
C GLU A 369 -19.81 -16.04 24.91
N ALA A 370 -19.09 -15.92 23.78
CA ALA A 370 -18.46 -17.05 23.10
C ALA A 370 -17.40 -17.76 23.96
N VAL A 371 -16.69 -17.02 24.82
CA VAL A 371 -15.77 -17.62 25.80
C VAL A 371 -16.56 -18.31 26.92
N LYS A 372 -17.59 -17.65 27.46
CA LYS A 372 -18.41 -18.21 28.56
C LYS A 372 -19.13 -19.49 28.17
N ASN A 373 -19.62 -19.58 26.94
CA ASN A 373 -20.34 -20.75 26.43
C ASN A 373 -19.41 -21.82 25.82
N GLY A 374 -18.09 -21.61 25.83
CA GLY A 374 -17.09 -22.56 25.34
C GLY A 374 -16.87 -22.60 23.84
N SER A 375 -17.56 -21.75 23.05
CA SER A 375 -17.35 -21.67 21.59
C SER A 375 -15.96 -21.14 21.22
N VAL A 376 -15.36 -20.31 22.08
CA VAL A 376 -13.97 -19.85 21.95
C VAL A 376 -13.19 -20.28 23.20
N PRO A 377 -12.14 -21.10 23.07
CA PRO A 377 -11.29 -21.46 24.20
C PRO A 377 -10.58 -20.24 24.79
N ILE A 378 -10.51 -20.14 26.13
CA ILE A 378 -9.81 -19.03 26.79
C ILE A 378 -8.34 -18.94 26.37
N GLN A 379 -7.69 -20.08 26.07
CA GLN A 379 -6.31 -20.11 25.58
C GLN A 379 -6.12 -19.37 24.26
N ARG A 380 -7.16 -19.34 23.40
CA ARG A 380 -7.11 -18.56 22.16
C ARG A 380 -7.06 -17.06 22.50
N ILE A 381 -7.82 -16.64 23.48
CA ILE A 381 -7.89 -15.26 23.95
C ILE A 381 -6.56 -14.84 24.60
N ASP A 382 -5.97 -15.73 25.42
CA ASP A 382 -4.64 -15.52 26.01
C ASP A 382 -3.56 -15.32 24.94
N ASP A 383 -3.61 -16.09 23.84
CA ASP A 383 -2.69 -15.94 22.70
C ASP A 383 -2.83 -14.57 22.02
N MET A 384 -4.05 -14.10 21.74
CA MET A 384 -4.28 -12.78 21.12
C MET A 384 -3.63 -11.66 21.94
N VAL A 385 -3.90 -11.67 23.25
CA VAL A 385 -3.40 -10.66 24.18
C VAL A 385 -1.90 -10.73 24.32
N THR A 386 -1.37 -11.94 24.42
CA THR A 386 0.08 -12.16 24.52
C THR A 386 0.79 -11.58 23.31
N ARG A 387 0.25 -11.76 22.09
CA ARG A 387 0.80 -11.16 20.86
C ARG A 387 0.75 -9.64 20.90
N VAL A 388 -0.39 -9.05 21.29
CA VAL A 388 -0.55 -7.58 21.39
C VAL A 388 0.43 -6.98 22.40
N ILE A 389 0.44 -7.51 23.62
CA ILE A 389 1.26 -7.00 24.72
C ILE A 389 2.75 -7.21 24.44
N SER A 390 3.15 -8.39 23.95
CA SER A 390 4.55 -8.68 23.65
C SER A 390 5.09 -7.75 22.56
N THR A 391 4.26 -7.43 21.57
CA THR A 391 4.62 -6.51 20.48
C THR A 391 4.78 -5.07 20.99
N TYR A 392 3.85 -4.61 21.82
CA TYR A 392 3.93 -3.30 22.48
C TYR A 392 5.23 -3.13 23.29
N TYR A 393 5.59 -4.14 24.10
CA TYR A 393 6.84 -4.14 24.88
C TYR A 393 8.10 -4.31 24.02
N LYS A 394 8.04 -5.14 22.96
CA LYS A 394 9.17 -5.33 22.02
C LYS A 394 9.63 -3.98 21.44
N GLN A 395 8.68 -3.11 21.12
CA GLN A 395 8.97 -1.78 20.59
C GLN A 395 9.30 -0.74 21.68
N GLY A 396 9.16 -1.08 22.96
CA GLY A 396 9.40 -0.16 24.08
C GLY A 396 8.38 0.97 24.17
N GLN A 397 7.14 0.71 23.74
CA GLN A 397 6.06 1.70 23.72
C GLN A 397 5.45 1.96 25.09
N ASP A 398 5.81 1.14 26.09
CA ASP A 398 5.48 1.25 27.50
C ASP A 398 6.31 2.30 28.24
N LYS A 399 7.45 2.69 27.68
CA LYS A 399 8.38 3.60 28.32
C LYS A 399 7.79 5.00 28.45
N GLU A 400 8.19 5.70 29.51
CA GLU A 400 7.74 7.06 29.81
C GLU A 400 8.12 8.07 28.71
N ASP A 401 9.20 7.81 27.98
CA ASP A 401 9.67 8.63 26.85
C ASP A 401 8.99 8.33 25.52
N TYR A 402 8.05 7.37 25.46
CA TYR A 402 7.21 7.20 24.29
C TYR A 402 6.23 8.37 24.18
N PRO A 403 6.19 9.09 23.03
CA PRO A 403 5.33 10.27 22.91
C PRO A 403 3.85 9.92 23.13
N LYS A 404 3.18 10.70 23.97
CA LYS A 404 1.73 10.60 24.12
C LYS A 404 1.04 11.02 22.83
N LEU A 405 -0.09 10.36 22.53
CA LEU A 405 -0.93 10.72 21.39
C LEU A 405 -1.27 12.21 21.44
N ASN A 406 -0.93 12.94 20.39
CA ASN A 406 -0.99 14.40 20.33
C ASN A 406 -1.77 14.94 19.12
N MET A 407 -2.49 14.04 18.43
CA MET A 407 -3.39 14.37 17.34
C MET A 407 -4.79 13.78 17.58
N ALA A 408 -5.75 14.24 16.81
CA ALA A 408 -7.03 13.60 16.57
C ALA A 408 -7.30 13.64 15.06
N ASN A 409 -7.72 12.50 14.51
CA ASN A 409 -7.99 12.33 13.09
C ASN A 409 -8.95 13.43 12.57
N PHE A 410 -8.52 14.20 11.57
CA PHE A 410 -9.33 15.28 11.01
C PHE A 410 -10.60 14.74 10.36
N GLY A 411 -11.72 15.45 10.58
CA GLY A 411 -13.04 15.04 10.10
C GLY A 411 -13.76 14.03 11.01
N GLN A 412 -13.21 13.70 12.19
CA GLN A 412 -13.85 12.85 13.19
C GLN A 412 -14.08 13.62 14.51
N GLY A 413 -15.07 13.21 15.31
CA GLY A 413 -15.42 13.89 16.56
C GLY A 413 -15.99 15.31 16.37
N SER A 414 -16.22 16.02 17.47
CA SER A 414 -16.72 17.40 17.49
C SER A 414 -15.63 18.42 17.20
N ALA A 415 -16.02 19.61 16.74
CA ALA A 415 -15.09 20.72 16.52
C ALA A 415 -14.30 21.10 17.80
N GLN A 416 -14.94 20.96 18.97
CA GLN A 416 -14.30 21.23 20.26
C GLN A 416 -13.26 20.15 20.63
N GLU A 417 -13.53 18.88 20.34
CA GLU A 417 -12.55 17.80 20.48
C GLU A 417 -11.37 18.00 19.53
N GLN A 418 -11.62 18.37 18.27
CA GLN A 418 -10.58 18.69 17.31
C GLN A 418 -9.66 19.81 17.81
N LYS A 419 -10.22 20.87 18.39
CA LYS A 419 -9.47 21.99 18.97
C LYS A 419 -8.67 21.62 20.23
N THR A 420 -9.15 20.66 21.03
CA THR A 420 -8.54 20.34 22.33
C THR A 420 -7.52 19.20 22.24
N LEU A 421 -7.77 18.21 21.37
CA LEU A 421 -6.98 16.98 21.24
C LEU A 421 -5.83 17.10 20.24
N ASN A 422 -5.93 18.00 19.25
CA ASN A 422 -4.80 18.30 18.36
C ASN A 422 -3.84 19.28 19.04
N LYS A 423 -2.58 18.87 19.16
CA LYS A 423 -1.49 19.70 19.72
C LYS A 423 -0.60 20.32 18.65
N HIS A 424 -0.91 20.08 17.36
CA HIS A 424 -0.21 20.70 16.23
C HIS A 424 1.31 20.47 16.25
N VAL A 425 1.74 19.28 16.70
CA VAL A 425 3.16 18.93 16.82
C VAL A 425 3.75 18.76 15.43
N ASN A 426 4.81 19.51 15.13
CA ASN A 426 5.57 19.36 13.89
C ASN A 426 6.52 18.18 13.97
N VAL A 427 6.34 17.21 13.07
CA VAL A 427 7.12 15.97 13.02
C VAL A 427 7.97 15.83 11.76
N GLN A 428 7.94 16.84 10.87
CA GLN A 428 8.58 16.78 9.54
C GLN A 428 10.12 16.72 9.56
N ALA A 429 10.77 17.20 10.63
CA ALA A 429 12.23 17.36 10.70
C ALA A 429 12.79 17.99 9.40
N ASP A 430 13.82 17.39 8.79
CA ASP A 430 14.29 17.72 7.45
C ASP A 430 13.97 16.62 6.40
N HIS A 431 12.89 15.86 6.63
CA HIS A 431 12.47 14.74 5.77
C HIS A 431 12.22 15.17 4.31
N TYR A 432 11.91 16.44 4.06
CA TYR A 432 11.76 16.97 2.70
C TYR A 432 13.01 16.74 1.82
N LYS A 433 14.23 16.75 2.39
CA LYS A 433 15.45 16.45 1.63
C LYS A 433 15.45 15.03 1.09
N LEU A 434 15.06 14.08 1.94
CA LEU A 434 14.96 12.67 1.59
C LEU A 434 13.82 12.44 0.58
N ILE A 435 12.67 13.12 0.77
CA ILE A 435 11.54 13.05 -0.17
C ILE A 435 11.99 13.50 -1.56
N ARG A 436 12.68 14.65 -1.66
CA ARG A 436 13.24 15.14 -2.93
C ARG A 436 14.24 14.16 -3.54
N GLU A 437 15.14 13.62 -2.71
CA GLU A 437 16.14 12.65 -3.16
C GLU A 437 15.49 11.40 -3.75
N ILE A 438 14.48 10.83 -3.07
CA ILE A 438 13.75 9.65 -3.55
C ILE A 438 12.90 10.00 -4.77
N GLY A 439 12.21 11.14 -4.79
CA GLY A 439 11.46 11.61 -5.96
C GLY A 439 12.36 11.63 -7.20
N ALA A 440 13.55 12.21 -7.10
CA ALA A 440 14.48 12.27 -8.22
C ALA A 440 15.13 10.90 -8.54
N ALA A 441 15.41 10.08 -7.52
CA ALA A 441 15.96 8.74 -7.67
C ALA A 441 14.96 7.69 -8.19
N SER A 442 13.67 8.03 -8.23
CA SER A 442 12.57 7.16 -8.67
C SER A 442 11.98 7.55 -10.04
N ALA A 443 12.40 8.68 -10.61
CA ALA A 443 11.97 9.10 -11.94
C ALA A 443 12.69 8.32 -13.04
N ILE A 444 11.92 7.70 -13.92
CA ILE A 444 12.43 6.76 -14.92
C ILE A 444 12.50 7.46 -16.27
N LEU A 445 13.71 7.54 -16.85
CA LEU A 445 13.90 8.05 -18.19
C LEU A 445 13.55 6.96 -19.22
N LEU A 446 12.38 7.05 -19.85
CA LEU A 446 11.89 6.05 -20.79
C LEU A 446 12.39 6.28 -22.22
N LYS A 447 12.48 7.55 -22.64
CA LYS A 447 12.96 7.95 -23.96
C LYS A 447 13.87 9.16 -23.80
N ASN A 448 14.96 9.18 -24.55
CA ASN A 448 15.86 10.32 -24.65
C ASN A 448 16.60 10.29 -25.99
N VAL A 449 16.06 10.97 -26.99
CA VAL A 449 16.68 11.09 -28.33
C VAL A 449 17.49 12.39 -28.39
N ASN A 450 18.51 12.42 -29.24
CA ASN A 450 19.36 13.60 -29.47
C ASN A 450 20.01 14.19 -28.21
N HIS A 451 20.11 13.41 -27.13
CA HIS A 451 20.56 13.89 -25.81
C HIS A 451 19.79 15.13 -25.34
N THR A 452 18.47 15.18 -25.59
CA THR A 452 17.61 16.28 -25.10
C THR A 452 17.72 16.43 -23.59
N LEU A 453 17.76 15.30 -22.86
CA LEU A 453 18.05 15.30 -21.43
C LEU A 453 19.49 14.82 -21.14
N PRO A 454 20.20 15.41 -20.15
CA PRO A 454 19.74 16.53 -19.32
C PRO A 454 19.61 17.83 -20.14
N LEU A 455 18.65 18.68 -19.76
CA LEU A 455 18.48 19.99 -20.38
C LEU A 455 19.77 20.81 -20.22
N LYS A 456 19.97 21.77 -21.14
CA LYS A 456 21.10 22.70 -21.04
C LYS A 456 21.00 23.54 -19.78
N SER A 457 22.13 24.11 -19.35
CA SER A 457 22.13 25.05 -18.22
C SER A 457 21.14 26.20 -18.48
N PRO A 458 20.45 26.73 -17.45
CA PRO A 458 19.50 27.83 -17.65
C PRO A 458 20.09 29.05 -18.38
N LYS A 459 21.41 29.27 -18.26
CA LYS A 459 22.16 30.35 -18.93
C LYS A 459 22.30 30.17 -20.44
N GLU A 460 22.14 28.94 -20.94
CA GLU A 460 22.24 28.59 -22.36
C GLU A 460 20.87 28.46 -23.04
N MET A 461 19.79 28.58 -22.27
CA MET A 461 18.42 28.52 -22.77
C MET A 461 17.83 29.93 -22.85
N ARG A 462 17.01 30.15 -23.88
CA ARG A 462 16.31 31.41 -24.13
C ARG A 462 14.86 31.30 -23.68
N SER A 463 14.23 30.15 -23.89
CA SER A 463 12.79 30.01 -23.68
C SER A 463 12.36 28.58 -23.29
N VAL A 464 11.49 28.48 -22.28
CA VAL A 464 10.92 27.22 -21.78
C VAL A 464 9.41 27.37 -21.66
N LEU A 465 8.68 26.39 -22.19
CA LEU A 465 7.23 26.31 -22.10
C LEU A 465 6.82 25.08 -21.29
N VAL A 466 6.06 25.29 -20.21
CA VAL A 466 5.48 24.23 -19.39
C VAL A 466 4.00 24.08 -19.73
N ILE A 467 3.54 22.87 -20.01
CA ILE A 467 2.19 22.60 -20.53
C ILE A 467 1.53 21.53 -19.68
N GLY A 468 0.22 21.68 -19.44
CA GLY A 468 -0.64 20.68 -18.83
C GLY A 468 -1.03 21.00 -17.40
N SER A 469 -2.27 20.68 -17.03
CA SER A 469 -2.83 20.89 -15.70
C SER A 469 -2.03 20.17 -14.61
N ASN A 470 -1.42 19.03 -14.95
CA ASN A 470 -0.55 18.26 -14.05
C ASN A 470 0.77 18.97 -13.71
N ALA A 471 1.12 20.07 -14.38
CA ALA A 471 2.27 20.89 -14.00
C ALA A 471 1.95 21.92 -12.90
N GLY A 472 0.66 22.18 -12.64
CA GLY A 472 0.19 23.26 -11.79
C GLY A 472 -0.18 22.84 -10.36
N ASP A 473 -0.41 23.83 -9.52
CA ASP A 473 -1.02 23.61 -8.20
C ASP A 473 -2.52 23.30 -8.34
N ASN A 474 -3.10 22.62 -7.34
CA ASN A 474 -4.55 22.52 -7.25
C ASN A 474 -5.15 23.91 -6.91
N PRO A 475 -5.98 24.51 -7.78
CA PRO A 475 -6.52 25.86 -7.55
C PRO A 475 -7.38 26.01 -6.29
N GLN A 476 -7.95 24.90 -5.79
CA GLN A 476 -8.76 24.88 -4.57
C GLN A 476 -7.91 24.68 -3.31
N GLY A 477 -6.60 24.49 -3.46
CA GLY A 477 -5.64 24.23 -2.39
C GLY A 477 -5.22 22.76 -2.33
N VAL A 478 -3.99 22.53 -1.85
CA VAL A 478 -3.30 21.22 -1.89
C VAL A 478 -4.06 20.08 -1.19
N ASN A 479 -4.81 20.39 -0.13
CA ASN A 479 -5.57 19.39 0.64
C ASN A 479 -7.09 19.54 0.46
N SER A 480 -7.56 20.27 -0.55
CA SER A 480 -8.99 20.55 -0.78
C SER A 480 -9.84 19.29 -0.98
N CYS A 481 -9.26 18.26 -1.60
CA CYS A 481 -9.92 16.98 -1.83
C CYS A 481 -9.67 16.05 -0.63
N VAL A 482 -10.75 15.58 0.01
CA VAL A 482 -10.71 14.61 1.10
C VAL A 482 -10.03 13.34 0.61
N ALA A 483 -9.08 12.82 1.40
CA ALA A 483 -8.30 11.62 1.06
C ALA A 483 -7.65 11.67 -0.33
N ARG A 484 -7.33 12.88 -0.82
CA ARG A 484 -6.77 13.15 -2.16
C ARG A 484 -7.65 12.68 -3.32
N ALA A 485 -8.97 12.56 -3.12
CA ALA A 485 -9.91 12.03 -4.12
C ALA A 485 -10.26 13.04 -5.25
N CYS A 486 -9.24 13.55 -5.93
CA CYS A 486 -9.35 14.31 -7.17
C CYS A 486 -7.98 14.32 -7.85
N ASN A 487 -7.97 14.55 -9.16
CA ASN A 487 -6.73 14.69 -9.94
C ASN A 487 -6.67 16.11 -10.55
N ASN A 488 -6.74 17.12 -9.67
CA ASN A 488 -6.70 18.54 -10.03
C ASN A 488 -5.33 19.13 -9.68
N GLY A 489 -4.60 19.63 -10.68
CA GLY A 489 -3.20 20.03 -10.51
C GLY A 489 -2.25 18.82 -10.60
N THR A 490 -1.06 18.96 -10.04
CA THR A 490 -0.03 17.91 -10.09
C THR A 490 -0.37 16.70 -9.21
N LEU A 491 -0.25 15.50 -9.80
CA LEU A 491 -0.47 14.23 -9.11
C LEU A 491 0.79 13.81 -8.36
N ALA A 492 0.81 14.02 -7.04
CA ALA A 492 1.95 13.70 -6.17
C ALA A 492 1.67 12.56 -5.17
N ALA A 493 0.40 12.23 -4.95
CA ALA A 493 -0.08 11.09 -4.18
C ALA A 493 -1.49 10.74 -4.68
N ALA A 494 -1.80 9.44 -4.73
CA ALA A 494 -3.10 8.93 -5.14
C ALA A 494 -4.12 8.88 -3.98
N TRP A 495 -5.37 8.51 -4.27
CA TRP A 495 -6.47 8.67 -3.32
C TRP A 495 -6.73 7.45 -2.41
N GLY A 496 -7.39 7.72 -1.28
CA GLY A 496 -7.88 6.70 -0.35
C GLY A 496 -7.21 6.74 1.02
N SER A 497 -7.32 5.64 1.78
CA SER A 497 -6.67 5.49 3.09
C SER A 497 -5.16 5.53 3.01
N GLY A 498 -4.59 5.18 1.85
CA GLY A 498 -3.15 5.22 1.61
C GLY A 498 -2.53 6.62 1.54
N SER A 499 -3.33 7.69 1.71
CA SER A 499 -2.93 9.08 1.54
C SER A 499 -2.63 9.83 2.85
N ALA A 500 -2.01 11.00 2.75
CA ALA A 500 -1.75 11.90 3.86
C ALA A 500 -1.96 13.37 3.45
N ASN A 501 -2.09 14.27 4.44
CA ASN A 501 -2.21 15.71 4.18
C ASN A 501 -0.82 16.29 3.89
N PHE A 502 -0.73 17.04 2.80
CA PHE A 502 0.47 17.75 2.41
C PHE A 502 0.72 18.95 3.34
N PRO A 503 1.93 19.13 3.90
CA PRO A 503 2.29 20.36 4.58
C PRO A 503 2.42 21.52 3.56
N TYR A 504 2.84 21.18 2.35
CA TYR A 504 2.88 21.98 1.14
C TYR A 504 3.07 20.99 -0.04
N LEU A 505 2.95 21.47 -1.27
CA LEU A 505 3.31 20.73 -2.47
C LEU A 505 3.97 21.69 -3.44
N VAL A 506 5.17 21.35 -3.92
CA VAL A 506 5.87 22.15 -4.92
C VAL A 506 5.51 21.62 -6.30
N SER A 507 4.68 22.34 -7.05
CA SER A 507 4.31 21.93 -8.41
C SER A 507 5.49 22.04 -9.39
N PRO A 508 5.51 21.22 -10.47
CA PRO A 508 6.54 21.29 -11.50
C PRO A 508 6.73 22.69 -12.09
N ALA A 509 5.64 23.37 -12.45
CA ALA A 509 5.69 24.72 -13.03
C ALA A 509 6.40 25.70 -12.08
N THR A 510 6.06 25.69 -10.78
CA THR A 510 6.70 26.56 -9.79
C THR A 510 8.19 26.26 -9.63
N ALA A 511 8.56 24.98 -9.55
CA ALA A 511 9.96 24.58 -9.37
C ALA A 511 10.82 24.92 -10.59
N ILE A 512 10.33 24.62 -11.80
CA ILE A 512 11.02 24.90 -13.06
C ILE A 512 11.20 26.42 -13.22
N GLN A 513 10.14 27.21 -13.04
CA GLN A 513 10.24 28.67 -13.14
C GLN A 513 11.29 29.24 -12.18
N LYS A 514 11.27 28.77 -10.92
CA LYS A 514 12.22 29.22 -9.90
C LYS A 514 13.65 28.85 -10.27
N TYR A 515 13.90 27.61 -10.70
CA TYR A 515 15.23 27.15 -11.09
C TYR A 515 15.79 27.94 -12.27
N LEU A 516 14.97 28.16 -13.30
CA LEU A 516 15.37 28.88 -14.50
C LEU A 516 15.69 30.35 -14.23
N THR A 517 14.79 31.05 -13.52
CA THR A 517 14.93 32.50 -13.29
C THR A 517 16.01 32.84 -12.26
N GLN A 518 16.38 31.90 -11.39
CA GLN A 518 17.48 32.05 -10.46
C GLN A 518 18.84 32.16 -11.17
N ASP A 519 19.06 31.37 -12.23
CA ASP A 519 20.32 31.31 -12.96
C ASP A 519 20.33 32.15 -14.24
N ASN A 520 19.14 32.44 -14.80
CA ASN A 520 18.94 33.31 -15.95
C ASN A 520 17.67 34.17 -15.78
N PRO A 521 17.76 35.35 -15.14
CA PRO A 521 16.60 36.23 -14.93
C PRO A 521 15.93 36.75 -16.21
N SER A 522 16.60 36.64 -17.37
CA SER A 522 16.09 37.09 -18.67
C SER A 522 15.40 35.99 -19.48
N ILE A 523 15.36 34.75 -18.98
CA ILE A 523 14.75 33.63 -19.71
C ILE A 523 13.25 33.86 -19.90
N THR A 524 12.75 33.57 -21.10
CA THR A 524 11.31 33.56 -21.37
C THR A 524 10.71 32.28 -20.81
N TYR A 525 9.92 32.39 -19.74
CA TYR A 525 9.18 31.27 -19.16
C TYR A 525 7.68 31.49 -19.33
N GLN A 526 6.99 30.46 -19.81
CA GLN A 526 5.52 30.45 -19.90
C GLN A 526 4.99 29.11 -19.39
N SER A 527 3.83 29.14 -18.73
CA SER A 527 3.08 27.94 -18.34
C SER A 527 1.63 28.01 -18.84
N ILE A 528 1.16 26.95 -19.48
CA ILE A 528 -0.22 26.76 -19.92
C ILE A 528 -0.80 25.55 -19.19
N LEU A 529 -1.64 25.80 -18.18
CA LEU A 529 -2.10 24.79 -17.22
C LEU A 529 -3.50 24.25 -17.52
N ASP A 530 -3.99 24.46 -18.74
CA ASP A 530 -5.24 23.91 -19.25
C ASP A 530 -4.93 22.94 -20.41
N ASN A 531 -5.37 21.67 -20.26
CA ASN A 531 -5.11 20.61 -21.24
C ASN A 531 -5.84 20.82 -22.58
N TYR A 532 -6.80 21.75 -22.64
CA TYR A 532 -7.60 22.02 -23.83
C TYR A 532 -7.23 23.34 -24.53
N ALA A 533 -6.26 24.10 -24.00
CA ALA A 533 -5.79 25.38 -24.52
C ALA A 533 -4.84 25.22 -25.74
N TYR A 534 -5.30 24.49 -26.77
CA TYR A 534 -4.46 24.12 -27.93
C TYR A 534 -4.00 25.34 -28.75
N LYS A 535 -4.80 26.41 -28.79
CA LYS A 535 -4.45 27.62 -29.52
C LYS A 535 -3.29 28.35 -28.84
N GLU A 536 -3.38 28.48 -27.53
CA GLU A 536 -2.37 29.09 -26.67
C GLU A 536 -1.05 28.30 -26.76
N VAL A 537 -1.13 26.96 -26.75
CA VAL A 537 0.03 26.09 -26.98
C VAL A 537 0.65 26.33 -28.35
N ALA A 538 -0.15 26.38 -29.42
CA ALA A 538 0.34 26.61 -30.78
C ALA A 538 1.00 27.98 -30.96
N ASP A 539 0.50 29.02 -30.29
CA ASP A 539 1.10 30.34 -30.34
C ASP A 539 2.40 30.43 -29.54
N ALA A 540 2.48 29.77 -28.38
CA ALA A 540 3.69 29.71 -27.56
C ALA A 540 4.81 28.85 -28.18
N CYS A 541 4.47 27.76 -28.89
CA CYS A 541 5.45 26.83 -29.45
C CYS A 541 6.40 27.41 -30.52
N LYS A 542 6.07 28.55 -31.13
CA LYS A 542 6.88 29.16 -32.21
C LYS A 542 8.24 29.68 -31.74
N GLU A 543 8.40 29.93 -30.44
CA GLU A 543 9.55 30.65 -29.88
C GLU A 543 10.27 29.89 -28.76
N VAL A 544 10.00 28.60 -28.55
CA VAL A 544 10.48 27.83 -27.37
C VAL A 544 11.66 26.90 -27.71
N ASP A 545 12.69 26.87 -26.86
CA ASP A 545 13.78 25.91 -26.99
C ASP A 545 13.35 24.49 -26.57
N VAL A 546 12.43 24.40 -25.59
CA VAL A 546 11.82 23.15 -25.14
C VAL A 546 10.40 23.36 -24.62
N ALA A 547 9.50 22.44 -24.96
CA ALA A 547 8.17 22.33 -24.37
C ALA A 547 8.12 21.09 -23.45
N ILE A 548 7.70 21.29 -22.20
CA ILE A 548 7.61 20.23 -21.18
C ILE A 548 6.13 19.99 -20.87
N VAL A 549 5.59 18.90 -21.41
CA VAL A 549 4.18 18.51 -21.28
C VAL A 549 4.02 17.59 -20.08
N HIS A 550 3.18 17.97 -19.12
CA HIS A 550 2.90 17.21 -17.92
C HIS A 550 1.52 16.59 -18.00
N VAL A 551 1.46 15.28 -17.80
CA VAL A 551 0.23 14.49 -17.87
C VAL A 551 0.14 13.54 -16.68
N SER A 552 -1.08 13.10 -16.35
CA SER A 552 -1.29 12.17 -15.24
C SER A 552 -2.28 11.05 -15.56
N SER A 553 -2.22 9.97 -14.79
CA SER A 553 -3.21 8.88 -14.76
C SER A 553 -3.31 8.38 -13.32
N ASP A 554 -4.48 8.52 -12.71
CA ASP A 554 -4.68 8.34 -11.27
C ASP A 554 -5.54 7.10 -10.96
N SER A 555 -5.48 6.64 -9.71
CA SER A 555 -6.30 5.55 -9.16
C SER A 555 -6.33 5.65 -7.63
N GLY A 556 -7.09 4.79 -6.96
CA GLY A 556 -7.02 4.73 -5.51
C GLY A 556 -7.93 3.69 -4.90
N GLU A 557 -8.32 3.93 -3.66
CA GLU A 557 -9.17 3.02 -2.92
C GLU A 557 -10.65 3.08 -3.37
N GLY A 558 -11.30 1.91 -3.46
CA GLY A 558 -12.61 1.73 -4.10
C GLY A 558 -13.82 2.36 -3.41
N TYR A 559 -13.66 2.96 -2.22
CA TYR A 559 -14.77 3.61 -1.52
C TYR A 559 -15.06 5.04 -2.03
N ILE A 560 -14.18 5.62 -2.86
CA ILE A 560 -14.40 6.93 -3.50
C ILE A 560 -14.23 6.78 -5.01
N PRO A 561 -15.30 7.00 -5.81
CA PRO A 561 -15.15 7.12 -7.25
C PRO A 561 -14.59 8.49 -7.65
N VAL A 562 -13.56 8.51 -8.49
CA VAL A 562 -12.96 9.74 -9.02
C VAL A 562 -12.97 9.69 -10.55
N ALA A 563 -13.55 10.72 -11.18
CA ALA A 563 -13.71 10.79 -12.63
C ALA A 563 -14.33 9.51 -13.26
N GLY A 564 -15.26 8.86 -12.54
CA GLY A 564 -15.92 7.63 -12.97
C GLY A 564 -15.16 6.32 -12.65
N ASN A 565 -13.97 6.40 -12.05
CA ASN A 565 -13.16 5.23 -11.66
C ASN A 565 -13.43 4.88 -10.20
N ALA A 566 -14.01 3.72 -9.92
CA ALA A 566 -14.34 3.24 -8.58
C ALA A 566 -13.14 2.54 -7.91
N GLY A 567 -12.08 3.31 -7.65
CA GLY A 567 -10.80 2.80 -7.16
C GLY A 567 -9.90 2.30 -8.28
N ASP A 568 -10.28 1.17 -8.91
CA ASP A 568 -9.58 0.65 -10.08
C ASP A 568 -9.78 1.57 -11.29
N ARG A 569 -8.77 1.63 -12.17
CA ARG A 569 -8.83 2.45 -13.39
C ARG A 569 -9.67 1.75 -14.45
N ASN A 570 -10.65 2.44 -15.02
CA ASN A 570 -11.47 1.91 -16.11
C ASN A 570 -10.67 1.68 -17.41
N ASN A 571 -9.53 2.33 -17.55
CA ASN A 571 -8.54 2.15 -18.61
C ASN A 571 -7.17 2.62 -18.11
N ILE A 572 -6.12 2.39 -18.89
CA ILE A 572 -4.75 2.82 -18.56
C ILE A 572 -4.31 4.05 -19.39
N SER A 573 -5.24 4.83 -19.95
CA SER A 573 -4.89 6.03 -20.72
C SER A 573 -4.50 7.19 -19.80
N LEU A 574 -3.97 8.26 -20.39
CA LEU A 574 -3.76 9.51 -19.67
C LEU A 574 -5.10 10.20 -19.41
N TRP A 575 -5.25 10.78 -18.22
CA TRP A 575 -6.46 11.49 -17.82
C TRP A 575 -6.52 12.89 -18.41
N TYR A 576 -7.71 13.48 -18.42
CA TYR A 576 -7.98 14.86 -18.87
C TYR A 576 -7.38 15.18 -20.25
N ASN A 577 -7.54 14.27 -21.20
CA ASN A 577 -7.08 14.40 -22.58
C ASN A 577 -5.55 14.54 -22.75
N GLY A 578 -4.78 13.89 -21.86
CA GLY A 578 -3.32 13.95 -21.88
C GLY A 578 -2.69 13.44 -23.19
N ASP A 579 -3.23 12.38 -23.80
CA ASP A 579 -2.74 11.85 -25.07
C ASP A 579 -2.87 12.88 -26.21
N ASP A 580 -4.05 13.49 -26.35
CA ASP A 580 -4.30 14.55 -27.33
C ASP A 580 -3.46 15.80 -27.05
N LEU A 581 -3.25 16.17 -25.79
CA LEU A 581 -2.38 17.29 -25.42
C LEU A 581 -0.95 17.07 -25.93
N ILE A 582 -0.40 15.86 -25.76
CA ILE A 582 0.93 15.51 -26.27
C ILE A 582 0.95 15.58 -27.79
N LEU A 583 -0.02 14.95 -28.46
CA LEU A 583 -0.10 14.93 -29.92
C LEU A 583 -0.20 16.33 -30.50
N LYS A 584 -1.12 17.15 -29.99
CA LYS A 584 -1.33 18.53 -30.42
C LYS A 584 -0.12 19.42 -30.16
N THR A 585 0.59 19.20 -29.05
CA THR A 585 1.85 19.91 -28.79
C THR A 585 2.93 19.49 -29.78
N ALA A 586 3.08 18.19 -30.03
CA ALA A 586 4.09 17.66 -30.96
C ALA A 586 3.82 18.03 -32.43
N GLU A 587 2.60 18.42 -32.80
CA GLU A 587 2.28 18.99 -34.13
C GLU A 587 2.89 20.38 -34.36
N VAL A 588 3.10 21.16 -33.28
CA VAL A 588 3.50 22.58 -33.35
C VAL A 588 4.86 22.88 -32.72
N CYS A 589 5.34 22.02 -31.81
CA CYS A 589 6.65 22.08 -31.15
C CYS A 589 7.55 20.94 -31.66
N ASN A 590 8.84 21.23 -31.90
CA ASN A 590 9.82 20.24 -32.41
C ASN A 590 10.65 19.54 -31.32
N ASN A 591 10.59 20.02 -30.07
CA ASN A 591 11.32 19.47 -28.94
C ASN A 591 10.40 19.37 -27.71
N VAL A 592 9.67 18.25 -27.64
CA VAL A 592 8.68 17.98 -26.60
C VAL A 592 9.24 16.94 -25.62
N VAL A 593 9.35 17.35 -24.36
CA VAL A 593 9.62 16.47 -23.22
C VAL A 593 8.30 16.16 -22.54
N VAL A 594 7.98 14.88 -22.34
CA VAL A 594 6.77 14.46 -21.63
C VAL A 594 7.12 13.99 -20.23
N VAL A 595 6.46 14.53 -19.21
CA VAL A 595 6.59 14.11 -17.81
C VAL A 595 5.27 13.51 -17.34
N ILE A 596 5.30 12.24 -16.95
CA ILE A 596 4.12 11.45 -16.60
C ILE A 596 4.11 11.21 -15.09
N HIS A 597 3.05 11.67 -14.43
CA HIS A 597 2.76 11.30 -13.05
C HIS A 597 1.64 10.26 -13.04
N SER A 598 1.96 9.00 -12.73
CA SER A 598 0.95 7.94 -12.75
C SER A 598 1.11 6.93 -11.63
N VAL A 599 -0.01 6.31 -11.26
CA VAL A 599 -0.08 5.20 -10.28
C VAL A 599 0.55 3.89 -10.78
N GLY A 600 0.82 3.79 -12.08
CA GLY A 600 1.31 2.56 -12.72
C GLY A 600 1.44 2.74 -14.24
N ALA A 601 1.44 1.62 -14.97
CA ALA A 601 1.59 1.63 -16.42
C ALA A 601 0.52 2.48 -17.11
N VAL A 602 0.88 3.18 -18.20
CA VAL A 602 -0.05 3.91 -19.06
C VAL A 602 0.14 3.49 -20.51
N ASP A 603 -0.93 3.56 -21.31
CA ASP A 603 -0.83 3.44 -22.77
C ASP A 603 -0.10 4.66 -23.33
N MET A 604 0.85 4.43 -24.23
CA MET A 604 1.67 5.47 -24.84
C MET A 604 1.70 5.36 -26.37
N GLU A 605 1.14 4.31 -26.97
CA GLU A 605 1.43 3.93 -28.36
C GLU A 605 1.01 4.98 -29.39
N SER A 606 0.02 5.81 -29.05
CA SER A 606 -0.46 6.87 -29.95
C SER A 606 0.56 7.98 -30.20
N TRP A 607 1.48 8.25 -29.26
CA TRP A 607 2.38 9.42 -29.32
C TRP A 607 3.86 9.13 -29.05
N ILE A 608 4.21 8.02 -28.41
CA ILE A 608 5.57 7.71 -27.95
C ILE A 608 6.62 7.63 -29.07
N ASP A 609 6.23 7.25 -30.28
CA ASP A 609 7.11 7.17 -31.46
C ASP A 609 7.12 8.47 -32.30
N ASN A 610 6.37 9.49 -31.87
CA ASN A 610 6.44 10.80 -32.52
C ASN A 610 7.87 11.36 -32.43
N LYS A 611 8.39 11.85 -33.56
CA LYS A 611 9.77 12.35 -33.70
C LYS A 611 10.02 13.62 -32.87
N ASN A 612 8.98 14.42 -32.67
CA ASN A 612 9.04 15.65 -31.88
C ASN A 612 8.94 15.40 -30.38
N VAL A 613 8.47 14.21 -29.95
CA VAL A 613 8.58 13.76 -28.55
C VAL A 613 9.99 13.25 -28.33
N THR A 614 10.86 14.10 -27.82
CA THR A 614 12.30 13.85 -27.74
C THR A 614 12.72 13.16 -26.44
N ALA A 615 12.00 13.40 -25.35
CA ALA A 615 12.23 12.69 -24.10
C ALA A 615 10.93 12.38 -23.36
N VAL A 616 10.94 11.31 -22.57
CA VAL A 616 9.82 10.88 -21.74
C VAL A 616 10.34 10.47 -20.37
N VAL A 617 9.82 11.09 -19.33
CA VAL A 617 10.12 10.81 -17.93
C VAL A 617 8.85 10.34 -17.24
N LEU A 618 8.92 9.17 -16.61
CA LEU A 618 7.87 8.67 -15.73
C LEU A 618 8.24 8.96 -14.28
N ALA A 619 7.57 9.93 -13.67
CA ALA A 619 7.84 10.43 -12.32
C ALA A 619 7.05 9.69 -11.22
N GLY A 620 5.99 8.95 -11.57
CA GLY A 620 5.17 8.24 -10.59
C GLY A 620 4.42 9.19 -9.66
N LEU A 621 4.53 8.98 -8.34
CA LEU A 621 3.93 9.76 -7.25
C LEU A 621 5.02 10.24 -6.26
N PRO A 622 5.70 11.37 -6.54
CA PRO A 622 6.92 11.80 -5.82
C PRO A 622 6.71 12.42 -4.43
N GLY A 623 5.47 12.61 -3.97
CA GLY A 623 5.20 13.30 -2.70
C GLY A 623 5.45 14.82 -2.73
N GLN A 624 5.67 15.43 -1.56
CA GLN A 624 5.57 16.89 -1.39
C GLN A 624 6.60 17.73 -2.16
N GLU A 625 7.68 17.10 -2.62
CA GLU A 625 8.80 17.73 -3.33
C GLU A 625 8.79 17.44 -4.84
N THR A 626 7.61 17.17 -5.41
CA THR A 626 7.49 16.69 -6.81
C THR A 626 8.22 17.57 -7.83
N GLY A 627 7.95 18.88 -7.86
CA GLY A 627 8.61 19.78 -8.82
C GLY A 627 10.11 19.94 -8.59
N ASN A 628 10.56 19.97 -7.33
CA ASN A 628 11.99 20.05 -7.02
C ASN A 628 12.74 18.78 -7.41
N SER A 629 12.08 17.62 -7.26
CA SER A 629 12.60 16.33 -7.69
C SER A 629 12.71 16.27 -9.21
N GLU A 630 11.71 16.78 -9.92
CA GLU A 630 11.70 16.84 -11.38
C GLU A 630 12.84 17.70 -11.92
N VAL A 631 13.11 18.87 -11.32
CA VAL A 631 14.28 19.68 -11.66
C VAL A 631 15.59 18.90 -11.49
N ASP A 632 15.74 18.08 -10.46
CA ASP A 632 16.94 17.25 -10.31
C ASP A 632 17.07 16.17 -11.42
N VAL A 633 15.95 15.74 -11.99
CA VAL A 633 15.90 14.69 -13.03
C VAL A 633 16.16 15.28 -14.40
N LEU A 634 15.44 16.35 -14.76
CA LEU A 634 15.61 17.06 -16.03
C LEU A 634 17.05 17.55 -16.22
N TRP A 635 17.83 17.69 -15.14
CA TRP A 635 19.23 18.10 -15.15
C TRP A 635 20.24 17.07 -14.58
N GLY A 636 19.89 15.82 -14.21
CA GLY A 636 20.96 14.88 -13.77
C GLY A 636 20.70 13.53 -13.09
N LYS A 637 19.47 12.99 -12.95
CA LYS A 637 19.22 11.66 -12.33
C LYS A 637 18.28 10.76 -13.15
N SER A 638 18.36 9.44 -12.96
CA SER A 638 17.42 8.46 -13.58
C SER A 638 17.28 7.15 -12.75
N ALA A 639 16.13 6.49 -12.87
CA ALA A 639 15.68 5.30 -12.14
C ALA A 639 15.33 4.11 -13.07
N ARG A 640 14.71 3.04 -12.53
CA ARG A 640 14.30 1.82 -13.27
C ARG A 640 12.85 1.43 -13.00
N LEU A 641 12.18 0.84 -14.00
CA LEU A 641 10.79 0.39 -13.92
C LEU A 641 10.60 -0.81 -12.96
N PRO A 642 9.68 -0.75 -11.98
CA PRO A 642 9.30 -1.89 -11.13
C PRO A 642 8.12 -2.71 -11.68
N TYR A 643 7.72 -2.46 -12.94
CA TYR A 643 6.66 -3.14 -13.69
C TYR A 643 6.90 -2.96 -15.19
N THR A 644 6.24 -3.77 -16.02
CA THR A 644 6.32 -3.71 -17.47
C THR A 644 5.30 -2.71 -18.03
N ILE A 645 5.66 -1.99 -19.10
CA ILE A 645 4.73 -1.18 -19.90
C ILE A 645 4.50 -1.91 -21.23
N ALA A 646 3.27 -2.35 -21.45
CA ALA A 646 2.86 -3.05 -22.67
C ALA A 646 2.62 -2.10 -23.86
N LYS A 647 2.65 -2.65 -25.08
CA LYS A 647 2.18 -1.94 -26.28
C LYS A 647 0.65 -2.02 -26.41
N ARG A 648 0.06 -3.14 -26.02
CA ARG A 648 -1.40 -3.28 -25.99
C ARG A 648 -1.84 -3.70 -24.61
N HIS A 649 -3.01 -3.21 -24.22
CA HIS A 649 -3.65 -3.62 -22.98
C HIS A 649 -3.89 -5.13 -22.91
N SER A 650 -4.24 -5.77 -24.03
CA SER A 650 -4.43 -7.23 -24.11
C SER A 650 -3.15 -8.06 -24.00
N ASP A 651 -1.97 -7.45 -23.96
CA ASP A 651 -0.70 -8.16 -23.74
C ASP A 651 -0.47 -8.50 -22.25
N TYR A 652 -1.24 -7.90 -21.32
CA TYR A 652 -1.18 -8.26 -19.91
C TYR A 652 -1.93 -9.58 -19.64
N PRO A 653 -1.48 -10.39 -18.66
CA PRO A 653 -2.04 -11.71 -18.39
C PRO A 653 -3.45 -11.68 -17.79
N ALA A 654 -3.84 -10.56 -17.20
CA ALA A 654 -5.03 -10.44 -16.38
C ALA A 654 -5.58 -9.01 -16.42
N GLN A 655 -6.86 -8.88 -16.10
CA GLN A 655 -7.60 -7.63 -16.05
C GLN A 655 -8.48 -7.61 -14.79
N VAL A 656 -8.89 -6.41 -14.38
CA VAL A 656 -9.86 -6.22 -13.28
C VAL A 656 -11.22 -6.79 -13.67
N LEU A 657 -11.85 -7.51 -12.75
CA LEU A 657 -13.25 -7.92 -12.89
C LEU A 657 -14.17 -6.77 -12.50
N PHE A 658 -14.62 -5.99 -13.49
CA PHE A 658 -15.51 -4.83 -13.27
C PHE A 658 -16.96 -5.21 -13.01
N ASN A 659 -17.46 -6.27 -13.65
CA ASN A 659 -18.86 -6.69 -13.58
C ASN A 659 -18.97 -8.20 -13.34
N SER A 660 -19.93 -8.60 -12.52
CA SER A 660 -20.24 -10.00 -12.23
C SER A 660 -21.69 -10.17 -11.79
N ASP A 661 -22.38 -11.16 -12.38
CA ASP A 661 -23.74 -11.54 -11.98
C ASP A 661 -23.75 -12.59 -10.84
N MET A 662 -22.58 -13.13 -10.47
CA MET A 662 -22.46 -14.05 -9.36
C MET A 662 -22.63 -13.33 -8.02
N LYS A 663 -23.38 -13.96 -7.10
CA LYS A 663 -23.51 -13.48 -5.72
C LYS A 663 -22.15 -13.26 -5.06
N VAL A 664 -21.24 -14.22 -5.23
CA VAL A 664 -19.83 -14.12 -4.83
C VAL A 664 -19.00 -14.14 -6.12
N PRO A 665 -18.51 -12.97 -6.59
CA PRO A 665 -17.68 -12.90 -7.79
C PRO A 665 -16.42 -13.75 -7.65
N GLN A 666 -15.99 -14.36 -8.75
CA GLN A 666 -14.88 -15.32 -8.78
C GLN A 666 -13.76 -14.79 -9.66
N ILE A 667 -12.58 -14.62 -9.08
CA ILE A 667 -11.38 -14.13 -9.76
C ILE A 667 -10.37 -15.26 -9.75
N THR A 668 -10.28 -16.01 -10.86
CA THR A 668 -9.35 -17.15 -10.95
C THR A 668 -8.01 -16.70 -11.52
N TYR A 669 -6.93 -17.03 -10.82
CA TYR A 669 -5.57 -16.62 -11.18
C TYR A 669 -4.98 -17.65 -12.16
N SER A 670 -5.60 -17.77 -13.33
CA SER A 670 -5.23 -18.74 -14.36
C SER A 670 -3.84 -18.53 -14.95
N GLU A 671 -3.29 -17.33 -14.81
CA GLU A 671 -1.94 -16.98 -15.23
C GLU A 671 -0.85 -17.60 -14.35
N GLN A 672 -1.20 -18.10 -13.15
CA GLN A 672 -0.26 -18.72 -12.21
C GLN A 672 0.95 -17.81 -11.95
N LEU A 673 2.18 -18.33 -12.10
CA LEU A 673 3.43 -17.58 -11.92
C LEU A 673 3.66 -16.49 -12.97
N LYS A 674 2.84 -16.40 -14.02
CA LYS A 674 3.10 -15.60 -15.21
C LYS A 674 2.40 -14.24 -15.11
N ILE A 675 2.80 -13.43 -14.14
CA ILE A 675 2.42 -12.01 -14.02
C ILE A 675 3.52 -11.08 -14.54
N ASP A 676 3.14 -9.92 -15.07
CA ASP A 676 4.08 -8.89 -15.57
C ASP A 676 5.20 -9.47 -16.46
N TYR A 677 6.48 -9.11 -16.30
CA TYR A 677 7.55 -9.56 -17.19
C TYR A 677 7.68 -11.08 -17.32
N ARG A 678 7.26 -11.84 -16.29
CA ARG A 678 7.21 -13.31 -16.37
C ARG A 678 6.25 -13.77 -17.45
N HIS A 679 5.12 -13.09 -17.62
CA HIS A 679 4.18 -13.32 -18.71
C HIS A 679 4.80 -13.00 -20.07
N PHE A 680 5.38 -11.81 -20.19
CA PHE A 680 5.96 -11.31 -21.44
C PHE A 680 7.09 -12.22 -21.92
N ASP A 681 8.00 -12.60 -21.03
CA ASP A 681 9.10 -13.51 -21.34
C ASP A 681 8.60 -14.91 -21.72
N THR A 682 7.60 -15.44 -20.99
CA THR A 682 7.05 -16.79 -21.25
C THR A 682 6.40 -16.88 -22.63
N HIS A 683 5.69 -15.83 -23.05
CA HIS A 683 4.95 -15.81 -24.31
C HIS A 683 5.70 -15.08 -25.43
N ASN A 684 6.96 -14.66 -25.19
CA ASN A 684 7.78 -13.90 -26.12
C ASN A 684 7.07 -12.65 -26.67
N ILE A 685 6.33 -11.95 -25.80
CA ILE A 685 5.66 -10.70 -26.11
C ILE A 685 6.68 -9.57 -25.93
N GLN A 686 6.84 -8.72 -26.95
CA GLN A 686 7.70 -7.55 -26.83
C GLN A 686 6.97 -6.42 -26.10
N PRO A 687 7.40 -6.03 -24.89
CA PRO A 687 6.84 -4.88 -24.22
C PRO A 687 7.22 -3.59 -24.93
N ARG A 688 6.58 -2.49 -24.52
CA ARG A 688 7.01 -1.15 -24.88
C ARG A 688 8.27 -0.77 -24.10
N PHE A 689 8.23 -0.98 -22.79
CA PHE A 689 9.37 -0.90 -21.88
C PHE A 689 9.28 -2.05 -20.90
N GLU A 690 10.35 -2.84 -20.80
CA GLU A 690 10.42 -4.03 -19.95
C GLU A 690 10.56 -3.67 -18.46
N PHE A 691 10.17 -4.60 -17.58
CA PHE A 691 10.53 -4.53 -16.17
C PHE A 691 12.05 -4.33 -16.02
N GLY A 692 12.45 -3.40 -15.15
CA GLY A 692 13.85 -3.04 -14.95
C GLY A 692 14.42 -2.06 -15.97
N PHE A 693 13.65 -1.66 -16.99
CA PHE A 693 14.12 -0.68 -17.96
C PHE A 693 14.23 0.73 -17.37
N GLY A 694 15.17 1.51 -17.91
CA GLY A 694 15.35 2.93 -17.61
C GLY A 694 16.66 3.43 -18.23
N LEU A 695 16.62 4.51 -18.99
CA LEU A 695 17.84 5.06 -19.56
C LEU A 695 18.69 5.73 -18.47
N SER A 696 19.96 5.98 -18.75
CA SER A 696 20.84 6.80 -17.92
C SER A 696 21.48 7.87 -18.77
N TYR A 697 21.92 8.97 -18.15
CA TYR A 697 22.69 10.01 -18.82
C TYR A 697 24.14 9.60 -19.11
N THR A 698 24.55 8.44 -18.60
CA THR A 698 25.83 7.80 -18.91
C THR A 698 25.62 6.36 -19.37
N THR A 699 26.70 5.68 -19.77
CA THR A 699 26.68 4.27 -20.19
C THR A 699 27.48 3.42 -19.22
N PHE A 700 27.04 2.17 -19.03
CA PHE A 700 27.69 1.23 -18.14
C PHE A 700 28.02 -0.08 -18.86
N LYS A 701 29.16 -0.66 -18.49
CA LYS A 701 29.62 -1.96 -18.96
C LYS A 701 29.67 -2.95 -17.81
N TYR A 702 29.18 -4.15 -18.08
CA TYR A 702 29.25 -5.30 -17.18
C TYR A 702 30.29 -6.30 -17.68
N ASP A 703 31.16 -6.80 -16.80
CA ASP A 703 32.11 -7.87 -17.12
C ASP A 703 32.51 -8.72 -15.90
N SER A 704 33.39 -9.69 -16.11
CA SER A 704 34.04 -10.48 -15.05
C SER A 704 33.09 -11.26 -14.13
N LEU A 705 32.01 -11.83 -14.68
CA LEU A 705 31.06 -12.66 -13.91
C LEU A 705 31.75 -13.89 -13.30
N ARG A 706 31.57 -14.08 -11.99
CA ARG A 706 32.05 -15.22 -11.22
C ARG A 706 30.94 -15.74 -10.30
N VAL A 707 30.78 -17.06 -10.28
CA VAL A 707 29.83 -17.75 -9.40
C VAL A 707 30.63 -18.60 -8.42
N LEU A 708 30.56 -18.26 -7.14
CA LEU A 708 31.30 -18.90 -6.05
C LEU A 708 30.32 -19.69 -5.19
N LYS A 709 30.56 -20.99 -5.00
CA LYS A 709 29.79 -21.79 -4.04
C LYS A 709 30.25 -21.44 -2.62
N SER A 710 29.30 -21.12 -1.75
CA SER A 710 29.56 -20.99 -0.32
C SER A 710 29.88 -22.37 0.28
N LYS A 711 30.76 -22.44 1.28
CA LYS A 711 31.08 -23.69 2.01
C LYS A 711 29.93 -24.18 2.91
N ALA A 712 28.71 -23.66 2.73
CA ALA A 712 27.54 -24.09 3.49
C ALA A 712 27.21 -25.55 3.14
N ASP A 713 27.01 -26.33 4.19
CA ASP A 713 26.98 -27.78 4.28
C ASP A 713 26.31 -28.49 3.09
N SER A 714 27.00 -29.50 2.55
CA SER A 714 26.58 -30.36 1.44
C SER A 714 25.41 -31.29 1.77
N SER A 715 24.70 -31.05 2.88
CA SER A 715 23.50 -31.81 3.25
C SER A 715 22.34 -31.42 2.34
N GLY A 716 21.91 -32.40 1.56
CA GLY A 716 21.13 -32.24 0.33
C GLY A 716 19.74 -31.63 0.48
N LEU A 717 19.22 -31.25 -0.69
CA LEU A 717 17.84 -31.14 -1.24
C LEU A 717 16.57 -31.15 -0.37
N TYR A 718 16.59 -31.33 0.95
CA TYR A 718 15.40 -31.29 1.80
C TYR A 718 15.67 -30.55 3.12
N ALA A 719 15.39 -29.24 3.12
CA ALA A 719 15.55 -28.36 4.29
C ALA A 719 14.80 -28.84 5.54
N MET A 720 13.69 -29.56 5.37
CA MET A 720 12.91 -30.09 6.50
C MET A 720 13.58 -31.27 7.23
N SER A 721 14.54 -31.97 6.63
CA SER A 721 15.16 -33.17 7.22
C SER A 721 16.53 -32.92 7.86
N THR A 722 17.20 -31.80 7.53
CA THR A 722 18.59 -31.54 7.90
C THR A 722 18.78 -30.37 8.87
N GLY A 723 17.71 -29.63 9.21
CA GLY A 723 17.81 -28.42 10.03
C GLY A 723 18.47 -27.22 9.33
N ALA A 724 18.61 -27.29 8.00
CA ALA A 724 19.09 -26.20 7.15
C ALA A 724 18.00 -25.15 6.93
N SER A 725 18.37 -23.86 6.95
CA SER A 725 17.44 -22.75 6.80
C SER A 725 17.23 -22.41 5.32
N LEU A 726 16.00 -22.02 4.95
CA LEU A 726 15.72 -21.42 3.64
C LEU A 726 16.52 -20.12 3.42
N TYR A 727 16.95 -19.46 4.50
CA TYR A 727 17.66 -18.18 4.45
C TYR A 727 19.20 -18.33 4.45
N ASP A 728 19.73 -19.54 4.39
CA ASP A 728 21.18 -19.78 4.30
C ASP A 728 21.72 -19.36 2.93
N ASN A 729 22.82 -18.60 2.90
CA ASN A 729 23.50 -18.20 1.68
C ASN A 729 24.29 -19.38 1.09
N LEU A 730 23.90 -19.82 -0.11
CA LEU A 730 24.48 -20.97 -0.80
C LEU A 730 25.46 -20.58 -1.89
N VAL A 731 25.17 -19.50 -2.62
CA VAL A 731 25.95 -19.09 -3.79
C VAL A 731 26.20 -17.59 -3.71
N LYS A 732 27.41 -17.18 -4.06
CA LYS A 732 27.83 -15.78 -4.17
C LYS A 732 28.13 -15.47 -5.63
N VAL A 733 27.48 -14.47 -6.17
CA VAL A 733 27.65 -14.00 -7.56
C VAL A 733 28.39 -12.68 -7.53
N GLN A 734 29.48 -12.57 -8.29
CA GLN A 734 30.30 -11.37 -8.39
C GLN A 734 30.47 -10.95 -9.84
N PHE A 735 30.39 -9.66 -10.11
CA PHE A 735 30.66 -9.09 -11.43
C PHE A 735 31.13 -7.64 -11.24
N ARG A 736 31.74 -7.07 -12.28
CA ARG A 736 32.23 -5.71 -12.28
C ARG A 736 31.35 -4.82 -13.14
N VAL A 737 31.04 -3.64 -12.63
CA VAL A 737 30.31 -2.57 -13.31
C VAL A 737 31.26 -1.40 -13.50
N THR A 738 31.37 -0.89 -14.72
CA THR A 738 32.22 0.25 -15.08
C THR A 738 31.39 1.33 -15.76
N ASN A 739 31.53 2.58 -15.32
CA ASN A 739 30.95 3.73 -16.02
C ASN A 739 31.82 4.08 -17.22
N THR A 740 31.32 3.83 -18.43
CA THR A 740 32.01 4.06 -19.71
C THR A 740 31.64 5.38 -20.37
N GLY A 741 30.67 6.12 -19.84
CA GLY A 741 30.27 7.40 -20.41
C GLY A 741 31.08 8.58 -19.87
N THR A 742 30.54 9.78 -20.10
CA THR A 742 31.24 11.05 -19.85
C THR A 742 30.81 11.74 -18.55
N THR A 743 29.68 11.30 -17.96
CA THR A 743 29.09 11.87 -16.75
C THR A 743 29.05 10.84 -15.62
N PRO A 744 29.16 11.25 -14.35
CA PRO A 744 28.91 10.37 -13.22
C PRO A 744 27.42 9.97 -13.20
N GLY A 745 27.12 8.79 -12.67
CA GLY A 745 25.74 8.32 -12.61
C GLY A 745 25.55 7.13 -11.69
N HIS A 746 24.29 6.88 -11.34
CA HIS A 746 23.90 5.64 -10.69
C HIS A 746 23.58 4.57 -11.74
N GLU A 747 24.06 3.36 -11.49
CA GLU A 747 23.62 2.16 -12.19
C GLU A 747 22.88 1.26 -11.22
N VAL A 748 21.75 0.73 -11.67
CA VAL A 748 21.06 -0.34 -10.94
C VAL A 748 21.48 -1.65 -11.55
N ALA A 749 22.41 -2.31 -10.87
CA ALA A 749 22.90 -3.63 -11.24
C ALA A 749 21.83 -4.68 -10.95
N GLN A 750 20.87 -4.81 -11.86
CA GLN A 750 19.84 -5.86 -11.90
C GLN A 750 20.43 -7.13 -12.51
N VAL A 751 21.32 -7.81 -11.79
CA VAL A 751 22.23 -8.77 -12.43
C VAL A 751 21.94 -10.22 -12.09
N LEU A 752 20.90 -10.53 -11.31
CA LEU A 752 20.60 -11.91 -10.99
C LEU A 752 19.17 -12.29 -11.35
N TYR A 753 18.98 -12.53 -12.63
CA TYR A 753 17.85 -13.29 -13.14
C TYR A 753 18.22 -14.76 -13.18
N LEU A 754 17.44 -15.60 -12.49
CA LEU A 754 17.63 -17.04 -12.49
C LEU A 754 16.69 -17.71 -13.49
N GLY A 755 17.23 -18.62 -14.29
CA GLY A 755 16.46 -19.60 -15.04
C GLY A 755 16.52 -20.94 -14.33
N PHE A 756 15.38 -21.59 -14.19
CA PHE A 756 15.26 -22.91 -13.55
C PHE A 756 15.22 -24.03 -14.59
N PRO A 757 15.50 -25.28 -14.21
CA PRO A 757 15.35 -26.43 -15.09
C PRO A 757 13.93 -26.52 -15.68
N SER A 758 13.81 -26.87 -16.96
CA SER A 758 12.54 -26.83 -17.70
C SER A 758 11.40 -27.68 -17.10
N HIS A 759 11.72 -28.78 -16.40
CA HIS A 759 10.73 -29.66 -15.78
C HIS A 759 10.01 -29.01 -14.57
N VAL A 760 10.55 -27.92 -14.02
CA VAL A 760 9.95 -27.18 -12.90
C VAL A 760 8.81 -26.26 -13.37
N ALA A 761 8.74 -25.94 -14.67
CA ALA A 761 7.75 -25.02 -15.25
C ALA A 761 7.75 -23.60 -14.65
N GLU A 762 8.92 -23.12 -14.22
CA GLU A 762 9.14 -21.72 -13.83
C GLU A 762 9.09 -20.77 -15.04
N PRO A 763 8.80 -19.47 -14.83
CA PRO A 763 9.06 -18.43 -15.81
C PRO A 763 10.53 -18.46 -16.29
N PRO A 764 10.81 -18.03 -17.54
CA PRO A 764 12.16 -18.12 -18.11
C PRO A 764 13.26 -17.49 -17.26
N LYS A 765 12.92 -16.38 -16.60
CA LYS A 765 13.81 -15.58 -15.76
C LYS A 765 13.03 -15.03 -14.58
N VAL A 766 13.63 -15.07 -13.40
CA VAL A 766 13.07 -14.43 -12.19
C VAL A 766 14.15 -13.63 -11.45
N LEU A 767 13.81 -12.42 -11.02
CA LEU A 767 14.71 -11.57 -10.24
C LEU A 767 15.02 -12.18 -8.87
N ARG A 768 16.31 -12.22 -8.50
CA ARG A 768 16.82 -12.69 -7.21
C ARG A 768 17.94 -11.84 -6.61
N GLY A 769 18.24 -10.68 -7.22
CA GLY A 769 19.26 -9.79 -6.68
C GLY A 769 19.43 -8.53 -7.52
N PHE A 770 19.53 -7.41 -6.81
CA PHE A 770 19.87 -6.11 -7.37
C PHE A 770 20.70 -5.30 -6.36
N GLU A 771 21.47 -4.36 -6.89
CA GLU A 771 22.23 -3.39 -6.11
C GLU A 771 22.33 -2.07 -6.89
N ARG A 772 22.15 -0.93 -6.22
CA ARG A 772 22.35 0.38 -6.83
C ARG A 772 23.74 0.90 -6.49
N VAL A 773 24.50 1.27 -7.51
CA VAL A 773 25.89 1.75 -7.34
C VAL A 773 26.06 3.11 -8.01
N PHE A 774 26.65 4.05 -7.29
CA PHE A 774 27.16 5.27 -7.88
C PHE A 774 28.56 5.03 -8.44
N LEU A 775 28.82 5.52 -9.66
CA LEU A 775 30.12 5.43 -10.31
C LEU A 775 30.47 6.77 -10.97
N GLY A 776 31.63 7.32 -10.60
CA GLY A 776 32.27 8.41 -11.32
C GLY A 776 32.70 8.01 -12.73
N LYS A 777 33.12 8.98 -13.54
CA LYS A 777 33.59 8.75 -14.92
C LYS A 777 34.77 7.78 -14.94
N GLY A 778 34.65 6.67 -15.66
CA GLY A 778 35.69 5.63 -15.76
C GLY A 778 35.86 4.77 -14.49
N GLU A 779 35.09 5.05 -13.43
CA GLU A 779 35.15 4.28 -12.19
C GLU A 779 34.57 2.87 -12.40
N SER A 780 35.16 1.89 -11.73
CA SER A 780 34.70 0.50 -11.73
C SER A 780 34.49 -0.01 -10.31
N LYS A 781 33.38 -0.71 -10.06
CA LYS A 781 33.09 -1.35 -8.78
C LYS A 781 32.71 -2.81 -8.98
N THR A 782 33.17 -3.66 -8.06
CA THR A 782 32.74 -5.06 -8.01
C THR A 782 31.47 -5.15 -7.18
N VAL A 783 30.39 -5.66 -7.77
CA VAL A 783 29.13 -5.93 -7.09
C VAL A 783 29.11 -7.40 -6.68
N THR A 784 28.63 -7.66 -5.46
CA THR A 784 28.49 -9.01 -4.91
C THR A 784 27.05 -9.21 -4.48
N LEU A 785 26.42 -10.28 -4.97
CA LEU A 785 25.06 -10.69 -4.63
C LEU A 785 25.09 -12.09 -4.03
N ASP A 786 24.40 -12.29 -2.92
CA ASP A 786 24.27 -13.60 -2.28
C ASP A 786 22.90 -14.21 -2.64
N LEU A 787 22.90 -15.48 -3.02
CA LEU A 787 21.71 -16.30 -3.24
C LEU A 787 21.47 -17.22 -2.06
N ARG A 788 20.28 -17.13 -1.51
CA ARG A 788 19.80 -17.98 -0.42
C ARG A 788 19.27 -19.28 -0.98
N ARG A 789 19.15 -20.30 -0.11
CA ARG A 789 18.46 -21.55 -0.46
C ARG A 789 17.05 -21.28 -1.00
N LYS A 790 16.30 -20.37 -0.38
CA LYS A 790 14.97 -19.93 -0.82
C LYS A 790 14.97 -19.43 -2.27
N ASP A 791 15.99 -18.65 -2.64
CA ASP A 791 16.09 -18.05 -3.97
C ASP A 791 16.28 -19.09 -5.09
N LEU A 792 16.70 -20.31 -4.71
CA LEU A 792 16.96 -21.47 -5.57
C LEU A 792 15.94 -22.61 -5.43
N SER A 793 14.91 -22.43 -4.60
CA SER A 793 13.89 -23.46 -4.31
C SER A 793 12.60 -23.21 -5.11
N TYR A 794 11.81 -24.27 -5.28
CA TYR A 794 10.47 -24.33 -5.90
C TYR A 794 9.62 -25.38 -5.20
#